data_AF-A0A5P2CTH7-F1
#
_entry.id   AF-A0A5P2CTH7-F1
#
_cell.length_a   1.000
_cell.length_b   1.000
_cell.length_c   1.000
_cell.angle_alpha   90.00
_cell.angle_beta   90.00
_cell.angle_gamma   90.00
#
_symmetry.space_group_name_H-M   'P 1'
#
loop_
_entity.id
_entity.type
_entity.pdbx_description
1 polymer ?
#
loop_
_entity_poly.entity_id
_entity_poly.type
_entity_poly.pdbx_seq_one_letter_code
_entity_poly.pdbx_strand_id
1 'polypeptide(L)'
;MANEEKLVEYLKWTTAELHRTQQQLRDLRAAQREPIAVVSAACRLPGKTRTPDDLWDLVSEGRDAVTGFPDDRTWELPEDPPYAQLGGFLDDAAGFDAGFFDIGAAEAVATEPLQRLMLHLAWETVERGHIAPHTLRSTLTGVYVGATGHDYATRLETAPDELLPYLGGGTSGSLVSGRIAYALGLEGPAISVDTACSSSLVALHLACQALRRGECRLALAGGGTVMSTPHTFHAFAHQKSLAPDGRCKPFAAAADGMGLGEGVGLVLLERLGDARRNGHPVLAVIRGSAVNQDGAGYGLAAPNGPSQQHVIRAALADAGLTPDQVDAVEAHGTGTPIGDAIEVQALLATYGAGRSPERPLWLGSVKSNTGHTQGAAGTAALIKMVQAFRHDTLPPTLHVDRPTPLAAWKKGAVRLLTEAVDWPRRDEPRRVGISAFATSGTNAHLILEEPPAPDAPAAPATEAAVPALPVAWPLSARTPEALQEQAKALVTHLAAADPSPSPAEVAHSLAATRSPLEHRAVLTGTDTTGLLTAARALATGDDHPDLTRTPADGTPKKIAWHFDGTPAAGTETAAADLAAAFPLFAEIYEEIRTLLDAHLPAPLPATASEPPHFALHTALAHMLLEAGVHAHTVSGTGTGHIAAAYAAGVLSLDDACRLAAAHFTATGEGASPTPEAYEAVLKDLTFRPATLALTGTAPADTPVSSPGYWHHHLASAHHDPGHAPETHTLLDLSAFSPSTPAARTVLTALARLYTSGAAVDWTPLTRRTPRPRTVDLPTYPFQATRYWLHDHTTHTAV
;
A
#
# COMPACT_ATOMS: atom_id res chain seq x y z
N MET A 1 -43.64 22.38 -46.22
CA MET A 1 -42.74 23.43 -45.68
C MET A 1 -42.80 23.52 -44.16
N ALA A 2 -43.71 24.26 -43.51
CA ALA A 2 -43.70 24.43 -42.04
C ALA A 2 -43.88 23.14 -41.20
N ASN A 3 -44.45 22.08 -41.78
CA ASN A 3 -44.65 20.78 -41.12
C ASN A 3 -43.43 19.84 -41.29
N GLU A 4 -42.66 20.01 -42.38
CA GLU A 4 -41.46 19.20 -42.67
C GLU A 4 -40.26 19.66 -41.84
N GLU A 5 -40.10 20.97 -41.61
CA GLU A 5 -39.08 21.50 -40.71
C GLU A 5 -39.27 21.02 -39.27
N LYS A 6 -40.52 21.05 -38.78
CA LYS A 6 -40.87 20.47 -37.47
C LYS A 6 -40.59 18.98 -37.41
N LEU A 7 -40.90 18.22 -38.46
CA LEU A 7 -40.59 16.78 -38.54
C LEU A 7 -39.08 16.53 -38.48
N VAL A 8 -38.26 17.34 -39.17
CA VAL A 8 -36.80 17.24 -39.15
C VAL A 8 -36.23 17.57 -37.76
N GLU A 9 -36.76 18.59 -37.08
CA GLU A 9 -36.37 18.90 -35.70
C GLU A 9 -36.75 17.78 -34.72
N TYR A 10 -37.97 17.23 -34.82
CA TYR A 10 -38.38 16.06 -34.03
C TYR A 10 -37.50 14.85 -34.32
N LEU A 11 -37.10 14.61 -35.57
CA LEU A 11 -36.21 13.51 -35.95
C LEU A 11 -34.81 13.70 -35.35
N LYS A 12 -34.25 14.91 -35.40
CA LYS A 12 -32.96 15.25 -34.78
C LYS A 12 -33.00 15.05 -33.27
N TRP A 13 -34.05 15.53 -32.61
CA TRP A 13 -34.23 15.38 -31.17
C TRP A 13 -34.38 13.90 -30.76
N THR A 14 -35.23 13.14 -31.44
CA THR A 14 -35.42 11.70 -31.17
C THR A 14 -34.15 10.89 -31.43
N THR A 15 -33.38 11.22 -32.48
CA THR A 15 -32.08 10.56 -32.76
C THR A 15 -31.03 10.89 -31.70
N ALA A 16 -30.96 12.16 -31.27
CA ALA A 16 -30.06 12.58 -30.20
C ALA A 16 -30.41 11.89 -28.87
N GLU A 17 -31.70 11.78 -28.55
CA GLU A 17 -32.17 11.09 -27.35
C GLU A 17 -31.89 9.59 -27.42
N LEU A 18 -32.13 8.94 -28.58
CA LEU A 18 -31.77 7.54 -28.80
C LEU A 18 -30.27 7.30 -28.60
N HIS A 19 -29.40 8.15 -29.15
CA HIS A 19 -27.96 8.05 -28.95
C HIS A 19 -27.57 8.24 -27.48
N ARG A 20 -28.17 9.22 -26.78
CA ARG A 20 -27.95 9.44 -25.36
C ARG A 20 -28.37 8.23 -24.53
N THR A 21 -29.56 7.67 -24.77
CA THR A 21 -30.04 6.46 -24.07
C THR A 21 -29.16 5.25 -24.38
N GLN A 22 -28.74 5.06 -25.64
CA GLN A 22 -27.82 3.99 -26.01
C GLN A 22 -26.46 4.14 -25.34
N GLN A 23 -25.93 5.37 -25.24
CA GLN A 23 -24.68 5.65 -24.54
C GLN A 23 -24.82 5.36 -23.04
N GLN A 24 -25.86 5.88 -22.40
CA GLN A 24 -26.15 5.61 -20.99
C GLN A 24 -26.29 4.11 -20.71
N LEU A 25 -26.96 3.36 -21.59
CA LEU A 25 -27.08 1.90 -21.46
C LEU A 25 -25.73 1.18 -21.60
N ARG A 26 -24.87 1.64 -22.52
CA ARG A 26 -23.51 1.11 -22.67
C ARG A 26 -22.66 1.41 -21.43
N ASP A 27 -22.73 2.63 -20.92
CA ASP A 27 -21.98 3.06 -19.73
C ASP A 27 -22.42 2.30 -18.49
N LEU A 28 -23.73 2.11 -18.30
CA LEU A 28 -24.26 1.30 -17.19
C LEU A 28 -23.82 -0.17 -17.29
N ARG A 29 -23.82 -0.76 -18.49
CA ARG A 29 -23.34 -2.13 -18.70
C ARG A 29 -21.83 -2.24 -18.47
N ALA A 30 -21.07 -1.23 -18.88
CA ALA A 30 -19.63 -1.16 -18.67
C ALA A 30 -19.30 -1.05 -17.17
N ALA A 31 -20.00 -0.18 -16.44
CA ALA A 31 -19.83 -0.03 -14.98
C ALA A 31 -20.20 -1.32 -14.22
N GLN A 32 -21.31 -1.98 -14.58
CA GLN A 32 -21.72 -3.25 -13.97
C GLN A 32 -20.72 -4.39 -14.18
N ARG A 33 -19.92 -4.32 -15.24
CA ARG A 33 -18.91 -5.32 -15.60
C ARG A 33 -17.50 -4.76 -15.56
N GLU A 34 -17.30 -3.66 -14.83
CA GLU A 34 -15.99 -3.04 -14.74
C GLU A 34 -15.00 -4.07 -14.16
N PRO A 35 -13.86 -4.31 -14.84
CA PRO A 35 -12.86 -5.22 -14.31
C PRO A 35 -12.25 -4.67 -13.02
N ILE A 36 -11.97 -5.58 -12.08
CA ILE A 36 -11.40 -5.22 -10.78
C ILE A 36 -9.92 -5.61 -10.79
N ALA A 37 -9.04 -4.64 -10.61
CA ALA A 37 -7.61 -4.87 -10.49
C ALA A 37 -7.29 -5.50 -9.13
N VAL A 38 -6.43 -6.52 -9.16
CA VAL A 38 -5.68 -6.98 -7.98
C VAL A 38 -4.43 -6.12 -7.90
N VAL A 39 -4.42 -5.17 -6.96
CA VAL A 39 -3.35 -4.17 -6.82
C VAL A 39 -2.16 -4.75 -6.06
N SER A 40 -2.43 -5.52 -5.01
CA SER A 40 -1.39 -6.16 -4.20
C SER A 40 -1.92 -7.41 -3.52
N ALA A 41 -1.00 -8.19 -2.94
CA ALA A 41 -1.31 -9.38 -2.17
C ALA A 41 -0.33 -9.56 -1.00
N ALA A 42 -0.81 -10.16 0.10
CA ALA A 42 0.02 -10.67 1.18
C ALA A 42 -0.56 -12.00 1.70
N CYS A 43 0.30 -12.91 2.15
CA CYS A 43 -0.13 -14.18 2.70
C CYS A 43 0.80 -14.70 3.79
N ARG A 44 0.26 -15.55 4.67
CA ARG A 44 1.00 -16.52 5.48
C ARG A 44 0.43 -17.90 5.19
N LEU A 45 1.27 -18.81 4.72
CA LEU A 45 0.88 -20.17 4.35
C LEU A 45 1.93 -21.15 4.90
N PRO A 46 1.63 -22.46 4.92
CA PRO A 46 2.58 -23.47 5.37
C PRO A 46 3.89 -23.48 4.57
N GLY A 47 4.95 -24.01 5.17
CA GLY A 47 6.24 -24.22 4.51
C GLY A 47 7.12 -22.97 4.44
N LYS A 48 7.11 -22.12 5.47
CA LYS A 48 7.86 -20.85 5.53
C LYS A 48 7.40 -19.82 4.51
N THR A 49 6.13 -19.88 4.14
CA THR A 49 5.56 -19.01 3.12
C THR A 49 5.02 -17.73 3.77
N ARG A 50 5.80 -16.65 3.72
CA ARG A 50 5.44 -15.34 4.33
C ARG A 50 5.07 -14.28 3.29
N THR A 51 5.32 -14.53 2.01
CA THR A 51 5.06 -13.58 0.92
C THR A 51 4.50 -14.30 -0.31
N PRO A 52 3.89 -13.57 -1.27
CA PRO A 52 3.55 -14.13 -2.57
C PRO A 52 4.75 -14.76 -3.30
N ASP A 53 5.95 -14.20 -3.16
CA ASP A 53 7.18 -14.74 -3.75
C ASP A 53 7.58 -16.07 -3.10
N ASP A 54 7.50 -16.18 -1.77
CA ASP A 54 7.73 -17.46 -1.07
C ASP A 54 6.72 -18.54 -1.52
N LEU A 55 5.47 -18.16 -1.80
CA LEU A 55 4.46 -19.09 -2.31
C LEU A 55 4.83 -19.57 -3.72
N TRP A 56 5.35 -18.68 -4.55
CA TRP A 56 5.84 -19.04 -5.87
C TRP A 56 6.99 -20.03 -5.77
N ASP A 57 7.98 -19.78 -4.92
CA ASP A 57 9.10 -20.69 -4.70
C ASP A 57 8.60 -22.07 -4.22
N LEU A 58 7.65 -22.10 -3.28
CA LEU A 58 7.05 -23.36 -2.80
C LEU A 58 6.41 -24.18 -3.94
N VAL A 59 5.56 -23.55 -4.78
CA VAL A 59 4.80 -24.27 -5.81
C VAL A 59 5.62 -24.58 -7.06
N SER A 60 6.55 -23.71 -7.45
CA SER A 60 7.39 -23.89 -8.62
C SER A 60 8.46 -24.97 -8.42
N GLU A 61 9.02 -25.06 -7.21
CA GLU A 61 9.93 -26.15 -6.81
C GLU A 61 9.21 -27.47 -6.51
N GLY A 62 7.87 -27.46 -6.50
CA GLY A 62 7.07 -28.65 -6.20
C GLY A 62 7.23 -29.16 -4.76
N ARG A 63 7.43 -28.25 -3.79
CA ARG A 63 7.58 -28.61 -2.38
C ARG A 63 6.23 -28.95 -1.74
N ASP A 64 6.25 -29.97 -0.87
CA ASP A 64 5.16 -30.37 0.02
C ASP A 64 5.39 -29.75 1.41
N ALA A 65 4.44 -28.93 1.86
CA ALA A 65 4.49 -28.19 3.12
C ALA A 65 3.76 -28.88 4.28
N VAL A 66 3.28 -30.12 4.09
CA VAL A 66 2.67 -30.92 5.18
C VAL A 66 3.76 -31.38 6.16
N THR A 67 3.58 -31.03 7.43
CA THR A 67 4.48 -31.37 8.55
C THR A 67 3.75 -32.13 9.65
N GLY A 68 4.47 -32.52 10.71
CA GLY A 68 3.86 -32.92 11.98
C GLY A 68 3.11 -31.76 12.65
N PHE A 69 2.25 -32.08 13.63
CA PHE A 69 1.57 -31.09 14.45
C PHE A 69 2.57 -30.17 15.19
N PRO A 70 2.24 -28.88 15.38
CA PRO A 70 3.10 -27.93 16.07
C PRO A 70 3.20 -28.28 17.57
N ASP A 71 4.40 -28.21 18.12
CA ASP A 71 4.68 -28.47 19.54
C ASP A 71 4.44 -27.25 20.43
N ASP A 72 4.24 -26.07 19.83
CA ASP A 72 4.13 -24.79 20.51
C ASP A 72 2.68 -24.39 20.84
N ARG A 73 1.67 -25.21 20.55
CA ARG A 73 0.24 -24.87 20.78
C ARG A 73 -0.41 -25.59 21.95
N THR A 74 0.37 -26.41 22.65
CA THR A 74 -0.05 -27.19 23.83
C THR A 74 -1.34 -27.98 23.58
N TRP A 75 -1.42 -28.64 22.41
CA TRP A 75 -2.57 -29.49 22.08
C TRP A 75 -2.58 -30.77 22.90
N GLU A 76 -3.67 -31.01 23.61
CA GLU A 76 -3.94 -32.31 24.22
C GLU A 76 -4.51 -33.25 23.14
N LEU A 77 -3.85 -34.39 22.94
CA LEU A 77 -4.21 -35.38 21.93
C LEU A 77 -4.69 -36.67 22.62
N PRO A 78 -5.68 -37.38 22.06
CA PRO A 78 -6.05 -38.70 22.55
C PRO A 78 -4.88 -39.70 22.38
N GLU A 79 -4.86 -40.76 23.19
CA GLU A 79 -3.82 -41.80 23.13
C GLU A 79 -3.75 -42.50 21.76
N ASP A 80 -4.91 -42.73 21.13
CA ASP A 80 -5.04 -43.30 19.78
C ASP A 80 -5.91 -42.38 18.89
N PRO A 81 -5.32 -41.35 18.25
CA PRO A 81 -6.08 -40.44 17.41
C PRO A 81 -6.55 -41.13 16.13
N PRO A 82 -7.82 -40.97 15.72
CA PRO A 82 -8.36 -41.59 14.50
C PRO A 82 -7.91 -40.86 13.20
N TYR A 83 -6.78 -40.14 13.25
CA TYR A 83 -6.23 -39.35 12.16
C TYR A 83 -4.70 -39.26 12.29
N ALA A 84 -4.01 -39.04 11.17
CA ALA A 84 -2.59 -38.72 11.20
C ALA A 84 -2.35 -37.37 11.85
N GLN A 85 -1.33 -37.28 12.69
CA GLN A 85 -0.85 -36.03 13.28
C GLN A 85 -0.02 -35.22 12.27
N LEU A 86 -0.58 -35.02 11.07
CA LEU A 86 0.03 -34.33 9.93
C LEU A 86 -0.91 -33.23 9.42
N GLY A 87 -0.34 -32.12 8.99
CA GLY A 87 -1.09 -31.00 8.41
C GLY A 87 -0.18 -29.89 7.89
N GLY A 88 -0.76 -28.93 7.19
CA GLY A 88 -0.06 -27.70 6.80
C GLY A 88 -0.23 -26.62 7.87
N PHE A 89 0.82 -26.27 8.60
CA PHE A 89 0.74 -25.30 9.69
C PHE A 89 1.50 -24.01 9.37
N LEU A 90 1.01 -22.89 9.91
CA LEU A 90 1.76 -21.64 9.94
C LEU A 90 2.97 -21.78 10.88
N ASP A 91 4.13 -21.26 10.46
CA ASP A 91 5.36 -21.35 11.26
C ASP A 91 5.32 -20.54 12.56
N ASP A 92 4.65 -19.38 12.54
CA ASP A 92 4.49 -18.51 13.71
C ASP A 92 3.06 -17.95 13.79
N ALA A 93 2.18 -18.74 14.39
CA ALA A 93 0.79 -18.34 14.64
C ALA A 93 0.64 -17.44 15.89
N ALA A 94 1.61 -17.46 16.80
CA ALA A 94 1.52 -16.77 18.09
C ALA A 94 2.18 -15.38 18.08
N GLY A 95 3.09 -15.12 17.14
CA GLY A 95 3.80 -13.85 17.00
C GLY A 95 2.91 -12.70 16.56
N PHE A 96 2.96 -11.59 17.31
CA PHE A 96 2.21 -10.37 17.00
C PHE A 96 2.92 -9.12 17.55
N ASP A 97 2.85 -8.01 16.80
CA ASP A 97 3.34 -6.71 17.24
C ASP A 97 2.18 -5.90 17.84
N ALA A 98 1.83 -6.20 19.09
CA ALA A 98 0.66 -5.60 19.73
C ALA A 98 0.82 -4.08 19.92
N GLY A 99 2.02 -3.63 20.29
CA GLY A 99 2.34 -2.20 20.47
C GLY A 99 2.17 -1.41 19.18
N PHE A 100 2.47 -1.98 18.02
CA PHE A 100 2.24 -1.32 16.74
C PHE A 100 0.78 -0.93 16.51
N PHE A 101 -0.17 -1.79 16.90
CA PHE A 101 -1.61 -1.57 16.74
C PHE A 101 -2.29 -0.96 17.96
N ASP A 102 -1.52 -0.45 18.93
CA ASP A 102 -2.02 0.12 20.18
C ASP A 102 -2.87 -0.89 20.99
N ILE A 103 -2.51 -2.19 20.93
CA ILE A 103 -3.16 -3.30 21.65
C ILE A 103 -2.33 -3.66 22.88
N GLY A 104 -2.97 -3.70 24.06
CA GLY A 104 -2.32 -4.10 25.30
C GLY A 104 -1.99 -5.60 25.34
N ALA A 105 -0.95 -5.99 26.11
CA ALA A 105 -0.50 -7.39 26.17
C ALA A 105 -1.61 -8.37 26.58
N ALA A 106 -2.44 -8.03 27.58
CA ALA A 106 -3.56 -8.87 28.00
C ALA A 106 -4.61 -9.04 26.88
N GLU A 107 -4.95 -7.95 26.18
CA GLU A 107 -5.85 -8.03 25.02
C GLU A 107 -5.24 -8.88 23.90
N ALA A 108 -3.93 -8.75 23.63
CA ALA A 108 -3.25 -9.54 22.61
C ALA A 108 -3.27 -11.04 22.91
N VAL A 109 -3.15 -11.46 24.18
CA VAL A 109 -3.35 -12.86 24.60
C VAL A 109 -4.79 -13.32 24.38
N ALA A 110 -5.78 -12.48 24.71
CA ALA A 110 -7.19 -12.81 24.52
C ALA A 110 -7.64 -12.75 23.05
N THR A 111 -6.87 -12.11 22.17
CA THR A 111 -7.19 -11.96 20.75
C THR A 111 -6.75 -13.20 19.97
N GLU A 112 -7.68 -13.78 19.21
CA GLU A 112 -7.41 -14.97 18.42
C GLU A 112 -6.30 -14.72 17.38
N PRO A 113 -5.45 -15.74 17.09
CA PRO A 113 -4.36 -15.64 16.12
C PRO A 113 -4.77 -15.09 14.74
N LEU A 114 -5.96 -15.46 14.25
CA LEU A 114 -6.46 -15.02 12.96
C LEU A 114 -6.59 -13.49 12.89
N GLN A 115 -7.15 -12.86 13.92
CA GLN A 115 -7.30 -11.39 13.97
C GLN A 115 -5.92 -10.70 13.99
N ARG A 116 -4.98 -11.24 14.77
CA ARG A 116 -3.61 -10.72 14.87
C ARG A 116 -2.85 -10.77 13.54
N LEU A 117 -2.88 -11.93 12.87
CA LEU A 117 -2.25 -12.10 11.56
C LEU A 117 -2.92 -11.25 10.48
N MET A 118 -4.24 -11.11 10.51
CA MET A 118 -4.97 -10.25 9.58
C MET A 118 -4.60 -8.77 9.71
N LEU A 119 -4.30 -8.28 10.92
CA LEU A 119 -3.80 -6.91 11.12
C LEU A 119 -2.44 -6.68 10.46
N HIS A 120 -1.48 -7.61 10.67
CA HIS A 120 -0.20 -7.57 9.96
C HIS A 120 -0.40 -7.60 8.44
N LEU A 121 -1.22 -8.52 7.95
CA LEU A 121 -1.44 -8.69 6.51
C LEU A 121 -2.14 -7.51 5.88
N ALA A 122 -3.09 -6.87 6.57
CA ALA A 122 -3.77 -5.69 6.07
C ALA A 122 -2.78 -4.53 5.84
N TRP A 123 -1.92 -4.26 6.82
CA TRP A 123 -0.87 -3.25 6.69
C TRP A 123 0.08 -3.56 5.53
N GLU A 124 0.59 -4.78 5.51
CA GLU A 124 1.48 -5.29 4.47
C GLU A 124 0.89 -5.23 3.07
N THR A 125 -0.39 -5.58 2.94
CA THR A 125 -1.11 -5.55 1.66
C THR A 125 -1.21 -4.12 1.14
N VAL A 126 -1.48 -3.15 2.00
CA VAL A 126 -1.54 -1.73 1.62
C VAL A 126 -0.16 -1.21 1.21
N GLU A 127 0.90 -1.48 1.97
CA GLU A 127 2.27 -1.06 1.61
C GLU A 127 2.76 -1.67 0.30
N ARG A 128 2.44 -2.94 0.03
CA ARG A 128 2.71 -3.61 -1.25
C ARG A 128 1.89 -3.04 -2.41
N GLY A 129 0.76 -2.41 -2.12
CA GLY A 129 -0.05 -1.68 -3.10
C GLY A 129 0.51 -0.31 -3.47
N HIS A 130 1.70 0.05 -2.96
CA HIS A 130 2.33 1.36 -3.13
C HIS A 130 1.51 2.50 -2.53
N ILE A 131 0.78 2.21 -1.45
CA ILE A 131 -0.05 3.18 -0.73
C ILE A 131 0.48 3.32 0.69
N ALA A 132 0.65 4.57 1.15
CA ALA A 132 1.02 4.83 2.53
C ALA A 132 -0.21 4.61 3.44
N PRO A 133 -0.20 3.65 4.40
CA PRO A 133 -1.41 3.28 5.15
C PRO A 133 -2.13 4.43 5.87
N HIS A 134 -1.40 5.42 6.38
CA HIS A 134 -2.01 6.57 7.04
C HIS A 134 -2.93 7.41 6.13
N THR A 135 -2.72 7.37 4.80
CA THR A 135 -3.55 8.09 3.82
C THR A 135 -4.93 7.46 3.61
N LEU A 136 -5.13 6.23 4.07
CA LEU A 136 -6.42 5.53 4.00
C LEU A 136 -7.37 5.90 5.14
N ARG A 137 -6.90 6.63 6.16
CA ARG A 137 -7.75 7.09 7.26
C ARG A 137 -8.87 7.97 6.73
N SER A 138 -10.09 7.71 7.21
CA SER A 138 -11.32 8.37 6.77
C SER A 138 -11.62 8.25 5.28
N THR A 139 -11.15 7.18 4.63
CA THR A 139 -11.53 6.83 3.27
C THR A 139 -12.59 5.73 3.26
N LEU A 140 -13.42 5.71 2.21
CA LEU A 140 -14.37 4.63 1.93
C LEU A 140 -13.67 3.38 1.39
N THR A 141 -12.72 2.84 2.15
CA THR A 141 -12.05 1.57 1.89
C THR A 141 -12.80 0.45 2.61
N GLY A 142 -13.22 -0.58 1.88
CA GLY A 142 -13.95 -1.73 2.44
C GLY A 142 -13.03 -2.86 2.90
N VAL A 143 -13.53 -3.73 3.77
CA VAL A 143 -12.83 -4.90 4.32
C VAL A 143 -13.75 -6.12 4.25
N TYR A 144 -13.37 -7.13 3.48
CA TYR A 144 -14.17 -8.34 3.26
C TYR A 144 -13.34 -9.59 3.57
N VAL A 145 -13.64 -10.26 4.68
CA VAL A 145 -12.80 -11.35 5.17
C VAL A 145 -13.60 -12.64 5.31
N GLY A 146 -13.17 -13.67 4.58
CA GLY A 146 -13.60 -15.04 4.82
C GLY A 146 -12.91 -15.60 6.06
N ALA A 147 -13.62 -15.67 7.18
CA ALA A 147 -13.06 -16.15 8.45
C ALA A 147 -13.76 -17.45 8.87
N THR A 148 -12.98 -18.49 9.16
CA THR A 148 -13.48 -19.77 9.64
C THR A 148 -12.58 -20.30 10.74
N GLY A 149 -13.12 -21.18 11.60
CA GLY A 149 -12.32 -21.85 12.63
C GLY A 149 -11.99 -20.97 13.85
N HIS A 150 -13.01 -20.31 14.41
CA HIS A 150 -12.91 -19.50 15.64
C HIS A 150 -12.80 -20.36 16.92
N ASP A 151 -11.91 -21.36 16.91
CA ASP A 151 -11.77 -22.33 17.99
C ASP A 151 -10.91 -21.84 19.16
N TYR A 152 -10.20 -20.70 19.01
CA TYR A 152 -9.50 -20.05 20.12
C TYR A 152 -10.45 -19.73 21.28
N ALA A 153 -11.72 -19.42 20.97
CA ALA A 153 -12.76 -19.15 21.96
C ALA A 153 -12.97 -20.30 22.96
N THR A 154 -12.77 -21.56 22.54
CA THR A 154 -12.95 -22.71 23.43
C THR A 154 -11.84 -22.83 24.46
N ARG A 155 -10.67 -22.21 24.21
CA ARG A 155 -9.57 -22.14 25.19
C ARG A 155 -9.84 -21.09 26.26
N LEU A 156 -10.76 -20.14 26.02
CA LEU A 156 -11.03 -19.04 26.94
C LEU A 156 -11.90 -19.44 28.14
N GLU A 157 -12.57 -20.60 28.12
CA GLU A 157 -13.33 -21.09 29.28
C GLU A 157 -12.45 -21.33 30.52
N THR A 158 -11.16 -21.60 30.30
CA THR A 158 -10.14 -21.79 31.34
C THR A 158 -9.23 -20.57 31.50
N ALA A 159 -9.55 -19.44 30.86
CA ALA A 159 -8.72 -18.24 30.91
C ALA A 159 -8.77 -17.54 32.28
N PRO A 160 -7.66 -16.88 32.70
CA PRO A 160 -7.65 -16.06 33.92
C PRO A 160 -8.68 -14.92 33.89
N ASP A 161 -9.23 -14.57 35.06
CA ASP A 161 -10.22 -13.50 35.23
C ASP A 161 -9.76 -12.15 34.65
N GLU A 162 -8.45 -11.89 34.63
CA GLU A 162 -7.84 -10.68 34.07
C GLU A 162 -8.10 -10.50 32.56
N LEU A 163 -8.38 -11.60 31.84
CA LEU A 163 -8.65 -11.58 30.40
C LEU A 163 -10.14 -11.40 30.08
N LEU A 164 -11.05 -11.56 31.06
CA LEU A 164 -12.52 -11.48 30.88
C LEU A 164 -12.98 -10.24 30.10
N PRO A 165 -12.44 -9.02 30.32
CA PRO A 165 -12.88 -7.83 29.57
C PRO A 165 -12.62 -7.91 28.07
N TYR A 166 -11.65 -8.72 27.64
CA TYR A 166 -11.20 -8.79 26.25
C TYR A 166 -11.79 -9.96 25.47
N LEU A 167 -12.32 -10.99 26.14
CA LEU A 167 -12.73 -12.25 25.48
C LEU A 167 -13.78 -12.05 24.38
N GLY A 168 -14.81 -11.26 24.67
CA GLY A 168 -15.88 -10.96 23.70
C GLY A 168 -15.35 -10.24 22.46
N GLY A 169 -14.36 -9.36 22.64
CA GLY A 169 -13.70 -8.64 21.56
C GLY A 169 -12.62 -9.46 20.84
N GLY A 170 -11.98 -10.40 21.53
CA GLY A 170 -10.82 -11.14 21.05
C GLY A 170 -11.16 -12.32 20.14
N THR A 171 -12.40 -12.82 20.20
CA THR A 171 -12.80 -14.06 19.49
C THR A 171 -14.08 -13.96 18.68
N SER A 172 -14.67 -12.76 18.60
CA SER A 172 -15.82 -12.52 17.73
C SER A 172 -15.39 -12.51 16.26
N GLY A 173 -15.97 -13.39 15.44
CA GLY A 173 -15.67 -13.44 14.01
C GLY A 173 -15.93 -12.11 13.28
N SER A 174 -16.91 -11.30 13.73
CA SER A 174 -17.16 -9.95 13.18
C SER A 174 -16.00 -8.98 13.37
N LEU A 175 -15.15 -9.21 14.38
CA LEU A 175 -14.02 -8.34 14.68
C LEU A 175 -12.78 -8.66 13.85
N VAL A 176 -12.77 -9.74 13.08
CA VAL A 176 -11.71 -9.99 12.08
C VAL A 176 -11.67 -8.87 11.04
N SER A 177 -12.80 -8.50 10.43
CA SER A 177 -12.86 -7.33 9.54
C SER A 177 -12.90 -6.01 10.31
N GLY A 178 -13.63 -5.98 11.43
CA GLY A 178 -13.83 -4.76 12.23
C GLY A 178 -12.55 -4.15 12.77
N ARG A 179 -11.62 -4.98 13.29
CA ARG A 179 -10.34 -4.48 13.81
C ARG A 179 -9.41 -3.94 12.73
N ILE A 180 -9.44 -4.51 11.51
CA ILE A 180 -8.69 -3.96 10.37
C ILE A 180 -9.20 -2.56 10.05
N ALA A 181 -10.52 -2.40 9.93
CA ALA A 181 -11.15 -1.11 9.66
C ALA A 181 -10.81 -0.10 10.77
N TYR A 182 -10.89 -0.50 12.04
CA TYR A 182 -10.52 0.35 13.17
C TYR A 182 -9.04 0.77 13.15
N ALA A 183 -8.12 -0.18 13.00
CA ALA A 183 -6.67 0.08 13.05
C ALA A 183 -6.20 1.01 11.92
N LEU A 184 -6.74 0.85 10.71
CA LEU A 184 -6.40 1.66 9.55
C LEU A 184 -7.30 2.91 9.39
N GLY A 185 -8.34 3.06 10.22
CA GLY A 185 -9.30 4.17 10.15
C GLY A 185 -10.18 4.16 8.90
N LEU A 186 -10.62 2.98 8.45
CA LEU A 186 -11.39 2.82 7.21
C LEU A 186 -12.89 2.98 7.47
N GLU A 187 -13.60 3.63 6.55
CA GLU A 187 -15.04 3.96 6.68
C GLU A 187 -15.93 3.25 5.64
N GLY A 188 -15.37 2.33 4.84
CA GLY A 188 -16.16 1.45 3.97
C GLY A 188 -16.78 0.25 4.71
N PRO A 189 -17.56 -0.60 4.01
CA PRO A 189 -18.15 -1.79 4.63
C PRO A 189 -17.08 -2.74 5.18
N ALA A 190 -17.24 -3.21 6.41
CA ALA A 190 -16.37 -4.19 7.05
C ALA A 190 -17.15 -5.46 7.39
N ILE A 191 -16.94 -6.53 6.62
CA ILE A 191 -17.75 -7.75 6.65
C ILE A 191 -16.86 -8.98 6.81
N SER A 192 -17.11 -9.75 7.88
CA SER A 192 -16.64 -11.12 8.01
C SER A 192 -17.71 -12.09 7.49
N VAL A 193 -17.32 -13.07 6.68
CA VAL A 193 -18.22 -14.08 6.11
C VAL A 193 -17.70 -15.50 6.38
N ASP A 194 -18.61 -16.39 6.77
CA ASP A 194 -18.34 -17.83 6.89
C ASP A 194 -19.26 -18.61 5.94
N THR A 195 -18.65 -19.13 4.89
CA THR A 195 -19.24 -20.13 3.98
C THR A 195 -18.34 -21.36 3.92
N ALA A 196 -17.67 -21.72 5.02
CA ALA A 196 -16.65 -22.77 5.09
C ALA A 196 -15.54 -22.62 4.02
N CYS A 197 -15.29 -23.64 3.20
CA CYS A 197 -14.16 -23.66 2.28
C CYS A 197 -14.23 -22.61 1.16
N SER A 198 -15.40 -22.01 0.90
CA SER A 198 -15.59 -20.95 -0.10
C SER A 198 -15.43 -19.53 0.45
N SER A 199 -15.23 -19.36 1.77
CA SER A 199 -15.30 -18.06 2.45
C SER A 199 -14.46 -16.96 1.80
N SER A 200 -13.20 -17.22 1.45
CA SER A 200 -12.36 -16.21 0.79
C SER A 200 -12.85 -15.82 -0.60
N LEU A 201 -13.32 -16.76 -1.43
CA LEU A 201 -13.86 -16.41 -2.75
C LEU A 201 -15.20 -15.68 -2.66
N VAL A 202 -16.02 -16.00 -1.66
CA VAL A 202 -17.26 -15.26 -1.39
C VAL A 202 -16.93 -13.84 -0.93
N ALA A 203 -15.94 -13.66 -0.04
CA ALA A 203 -15.46 -12.34 0.37
C ALA A 203 -14.94 -11.52 -0.82
N LEU A 204 -14.15 -12.13 -1.71
CA LEU A 204 -13.68 -11.51 -2.96
C LEU A 204 -14.84 -11.12 -3.89
N HIS A 205 -15.85 -11.99 -4.03
CA HIS A 205 -17.06 -11.70 -4.80
C HIS A 205 -17.77 -10.46 -4.24
N LEU A 206 -18.02 -10.41 -2.92
CA LEU A 206 -18.68 -9.28 -2.27
C LEU A 206 -17.89 -7.97 -2.45
N ALA A 207 -16.57 -8.01 -2.28
CA ALA A 207 -15.70 -6.86 -2.51
C ALA A 207 -15.78 -6.34 -3.95
N CYS A 208 -15.79 -7.24 -4.95
CA CYS A 208 -15.95 -6.87 -6.36
C CYS A 208 -17.30 -6.20 -6.61
N GLN A 209 -18.38 -6.70 -6.00
CA GLN A 209 -19.71 -6.10 -6.12
C GLN A 209 -19.76 -4.70 -5.48
N ALA A 210 -19.18 -4.53 -4.30
CA ALA A 210 -19.14 -3.24 -3.60
C ALA A 210 -18.36 -2.18 -4.38
N LEU A 211 -17.20 -2.55 -4.97
CA LEU A 211 -16.40 -1.67 -5.83
C LEU A 211 -17.18 -1.23 -7.07
N ARG A 212 -17.86 -2.17 -7.76
CA ARG A 212 -18.70 -1.90 -8.95
C ARG A 212 -19.90 -1.00 -8.63
N ARG A 213 -20.45 -1.12 -7.42
CA ARG A 213 -21.57 -0.31 -6.93
C ARG A 213 -21.15 1.03 -6.34
N GLY A 214 -19.85 1.26 -6.14
CA GLY A 214 -19.32 2.47 -5.53
C GLY A 214 -19.55 2.56 -4.01
N GLU A 215 -19.84 1.44 -3.33
CA GLU A 215 -19.94 1.37 -1.87
C GLU A 215 -18.57 1.55 -1.18
N CYS A 216 -17.50 1.22 -1.91
CA CYS A 216 -16.12 1.56 -1.56
C CYS A 216 -15.31 1.93 -2.81
N ARG A 217 -14.16 2.57 -2.60
CA ARG A 217 -13.20 2.93 -3.68
C ARG A 217 -12.05 1.95 -3.79
N LEU A 218 -11.68 1.38 -2.66
CA LEU A 218 -10.62 0.38 -2.48
C LEU A 218 -11.19 -0.71 -1.56
N ALA A 219 -10.73 -1.95 -1.68
CA ALA A 219 -11.17 -3.03 -0.80
C ALA A 219 -10.04 -3.99 -0.44
N LEU A 220 -9.87 -4.25 0.86
CA LEU A 220 -9.12 -5.40 1.33
C LEU A 220 -10.06 -6.61 1.29
N ALA A 221 -9.64 -7.67 0.60
CA ALA A 221 -10.45 -8.87 0.45
C ALA A 221 -9.62 -10.14 0.56
N GLY A 222 -10.15 -11.18 1.21
CA GLY A 222 -9.45 -12.45 1.31
C GLY A 222 -10.04 -13.33 2.41
N GLY A 223 -9.21 -14.05 3.14
CA GLY A 223 -9.68 -14.95 4.18
C GLY A 223 -8.58 -15.76 4.84
N GLY A 224 -8.93 -16.43 5.93
CA GLY A 224 -7.98 -17.23 6.68
C GLY A 224 -8.58 -18.13 7.74
N THR A 225 -7.73 -19.04 8.21
CA THR A 225 -7.97 -19.98 9.29
C THR A 225 -6.67 -20.23 10.02
N VAL A 226 -6.74 -20.19 11.35
CA VAL A 226 -5.69 -20.66 12.25
C VAL A 226 -6.37 -21.63 13.21
N MET A 227 -5.89 -22.87 13.25
CA MET A 227 -6.35 -23.91 14.13
C MET A 227 -5.70 -23.72 15.50
N SER A 228 -6.48 -23.26 16.48
CA SER A 228 -5.99 -23.11 17.86
C SER A 228 -6.09 -24.41 18.65
N THR A 229 -6.90 -25.34 18.18
CA THR A 229 -7.16 -26.65 18.79
C THR A 229 -7.12 -27.77 17.74
N PRO A 230 -6.93 -29.04 18.12
CA PRO A 230 -7.01 -30.16 17.18
C PRO A 230 -8.46 -30.56 16.83
N HIS A 231 -9.49 -29.87 17.34
CA HIS A 231 -10.90 -30.28 17.21
C HIS A 231 -11.35 -30.49 15.76
N THR A 232 -10.86 -29.68 14.82
CA THR A 232 -11.18 -29.81 13.39
C THR A 232 -10.71 -31.16 12.82
N PHE A 233 -9.55 -31.68 13.25
CA PHE A 233 -9.09 -33.01 12.86
C PHE A 233 -10.03 -34.10 13.37
N HIS A 234 -10.44 -34.04 14.63
CA HIS A 234 -11.42 -34.99 15.19
C HIS A 234 -12.74 -34.98 14.41
N ALA A 235 -13.29 -33.79 14.15
CA ALA A 235 -14.56 -33.64 13.46
C ALA A 235 -14.53 -34.27 12.05
N PHE A 236 -13.49 -34.02 11.27
CA PHE A 236 -13.36 -34.56 9.91
C PHE A 236 -12.93 -36.04 9.88
N ALA A 237 -12.22 -36.54 10.90
CA ALA A 237 -11.93 -37.96 11.04
C ALA A 237 -13.21 -38.78 11.20
N HIS A 238 -14.17 -38.29 12.01
CA HIS A 238 -15.49 -38.93 12.15
C HIS A 238 -16.31 -38.93 10.85
N GLN A 239 -16.07 -37.96 9.97
CA GLN A 239 -16.67 -37.89 8.63
C GLN A 239 -15.92 -38.72 7.58
N LYS A 240 -14.83 -39.40 7.97
CA LYS A 240 -13.95 -40.17 7.07
C LYS A 240 -13.49 -39.35 5.86
N SER A 241 -13.26 -38.06 6.07
CA SER A 241 -12.91 -37.11 5.02
C SER A 241 -11.41 -36.79 4.98
N LEU A 242 -10.64 -37.24 5.96
CA LEU A 242 -9.20 -37.00 6.06
C LEU A 242 -8.39 -38.10 5.38
N ALA A 243 -7.35 -37.68 4.65
CA ALA A 243 -6.37 -38.61 4.10
C ALA A 243 -5.52 -39.23 5.22
N PRO A 244 -5.30 -40.55 5.25
CA PRO A 244 -4.48 -41.21 6.27
C PRO A 244 -3.01 -40.75 6.33
N ASP A 245 -2.50 -40.11 5.28
CA ASP A 245 -1.14 -39.54 5.22
C ASP A 245 -1.12 -38.01 5.31
N GLY A 246 -2.27 -37.40 5.61
CA GLY A 246 -2.43 -35.95 5.78
C GLY A 246 -2.25 -35.13 4.50
N ARG A 247 -2.26 -35.74 3.32
CA ARG A 247 -2.01 -35.04 2.03
C ARG A 247 -3.24 -34.97 1.15
N CYS A 248 -3.41 -33.85 0.46
CA CYS A 248 -4.38 -33.73 -0.63
C CYS A 248 -3.77 -34.27 -1.92
N LYS A 249 -4.42 -35.23 -2.56
CA LYS A 249 -3.96 -35.87 -3.82
C LYS A 249 -4.93 -35.57 -4.96
N PRO A 250 -5.11 -34.29 -5.32
CA PRO A 250 -6.20 -33.85 -6.17
C PRO A 250 -6.18 -34.58 -7.52
N PHE A 251 -7.30 -35.21 -7.85
CA PHE A 251 -7.57 -35.90 -9.11
C PHE A 251 -6.69 -37.13 -9.38
N ALA A 252 -5.91 -37.58 -8.40
CA ALA A 252 -5.14 -38.80 -8.46
C ALA A 252 -6.02 -40.04 -8.26
N ALA A 253 -5.58 -41.21 -8.74
CA ALA A 253 -6.25 -42.48 -8.42
C ALA A 253 -6.04 -42.86 -6.94
N ALA A 254 -4.97 -42.37 -6.33
CA ALA A 254 -4.66 -42.52 -4.91
C ALA A 254 -5.39 -41.52 -3.99
N ALA A 255 -6.27 -40.66 -4.53
CA ALA A 255 -7.10 -39.75 -3.74
C ALA A 255 -7.91 -40.51 -2.68
N ASP A 256 -7.71 -40.19 -1.40
CA ASP A 256 -8.25 -40.91 -0.24
C ASP A 256 -8.73 -39.99 0.89
N GLY A 257 -8.84 -38.68 0.62
CA GLY A 257 -9.27 -37.68 1.58
C GLY A 257 -8.48 -36.37 1.44
N MET A 258 -8.77 -35.42 2.33
CA MET A 258 -8.03 -34.15 2.39
C MET A 258 -7.01 -34.15 3.53
N GLY A 259 -5.90 -33.46 3.30
CA GLY A 259 -5.01 -32.96 4.35
C GLY A 259 -5.49 -31.61 4.84
N LEU A 260 -5.63 -31.42 6.16
CA LEU A 260 -5.98 -30.10 6.70
C LEU A 260 -4.77 -29.18 6.70
N GLY A 261 -5.01 -27.90 6.46
CA GLY A 261 -4.01 -26.86 6.57
C GLY A 261 -4.58 -25.56 7.10
N GLU A 262 -3.66 -24.67 7.44
CA GLU A 262 -3.89 -23.30 7.88
C GLU A 262 -3.47 -22.31 6.79
N GLY A 263 -3.93 -21.08 6.91
CA GLY A 263 -3.49 -20.05 5.99
C GLY A 263 -4.21 -18.75 6.24
N VAL A 264 -3.56 -17.66 5.85
CA VAL A 264 -4.13 -16.32 5.87
C VAL A 264 -3.71 -15.63 4.58
N GLY A 265 -4.63 -15.00 3.88
CA GLY A 265 -4.32 -14.23 2.68
C GLY A 265 -5.26 -13.04 2.51
N LEU A 266 -4.69 -11.91 2.09
CA LEU A 266 -5.41 -10.71 1.70
C LEU A 266 -4.89 -10.19 0.36
N VAL A 267 -5.79 -9.60 -0.41
CA VAL A 267 -5.48 -8.81 -1.60
C VAL A 267 -6.12 -7.44 -1.51
N LEU A 268 -5.48 -6.46 -2.16
CA LEU A 268 -6.04 -5.14 -2.35
C LEU A 268 -6.72 -5.06 -3.71
N LEU A 269 -7.97 -4.63 -3.72
CA LEU A 269 -8.79 -4.54 -4.91
C LEU A 269 -9.19 -3.10 -5.20
N GLU A 270 -9.16 -2.74 -6.47
CA GLU A 270 -9.61 -1.44 -6.96
C GLU A 270 -10.27 -1.62 -8.33
N ARG A 271 -11.17 -0.72 -8.73
CA ARG A 271 -11.64 -0.72 -10.11
C ARG A 271 -10.46 -0.44 -11.05
N LEU A 272 -10.36 -1.16 -12.17
CA LEU A 272 -9.20 -1.06 -13.06
C LEU A 272 -8.96 0.37 -13.58
N GLY A 273 -10.03 1.12 -13.85
CA GLY A 273 -9.91 2.53 -14.24
C GLY A 273 -9.36 3.42 -13.12
N ASP A 274 -9.71 3.12 -11.87
CA ASP A 274 -9.23 3.83 -10.69
C ASP A 274 -7.76 3.50 -10.41
N ALA A 275 -7.35 2.23 -10.49
CA ALA A 275 -5.95 1.82 -10.34
C ALA A 275 -5.03 2.52 -11.35
N ARG A 276 -5.44 2.57 -12.62
CA ARG A 276 -4.70 3.29 -13.68
C ARG A 276 -4.60 4.78 -13.41
N ARG A 277 -5.71 5.42 -13.02
CA ARG A 277 -5.73 6.86 -12.70
C ARG A 277 -4.82 7.20 -11.53
N ASN A 278 -4.80 6.34 -10.52
CA ASN A 278 -4.02 6.53 -9.31
C ASN A 278 -2.55 6.06 -9.48
N GLY A 279 -2.22 5.39 -10.59
CA GLY A 279 -0.88 4.86 -10.84
C GLY A 279 -0.54 3.65 -9.96
N HIS A 280 -1.54 2.96 -9.43
CA HIS A 280 -1.35 1.76 -8.63
C HIS A 280 -0.97 0.56 -9.51
N PRO A 281 -0.15 -0.38 -9.01
CA PRO A 281 0.18 -1.60 -9.73
C PRO A 281 -1.07 -2.41 -10.05
N VAL A 282 -1.03 -3.16 -11.16
CA VAL A 282 -2.06 -4.13 -11.54
C VAL A 282 -1.37 -5.48 -11.70
N LEU A 283 -1.52 -6.35 -10.70
CA LEU A 283 -0.90 -7.69 -10.70
C LEU A 283 -1.72 -8.69 -11.52
N ALA A 284 -3.04 -8.53 -11.52
CA ALA A 284 -4.00 -9.29 -12.32
C ALA A 284 -5.35 -8.56 -12.35
N VAL A 285 -6.32 -9.10 -13.11
CA VAL A 285 -7.66 -8.53 -13.22
C VAL A 285 -8.72 -9.60 -12.97
N ILE A 286 -9.61 -9.36 -11.99
CA ILE A 286 -10.81 -10.15 -11.77
C ILE A 286 -11.85 -9.70 -12.81
N ARG A 287 -12.15 -10.58 -13.76
CA ARG A 287 -13.09 -10.32 -14.86
C ARG A 287 -14.53 -10.58 -14.49
N GLY A 288 -14.78 -11.63 -13.70
CA GLY A 288 -16.10 -11.93 -13.20
C GLY A 288 -16.07 -12.99 -12.11
N SER A 289 -17.15 -13.07 -11.35
CA SER A 289 -17.32 -14.08 -10.32
C SER A 289 -18.79 -14.43 -10.10
N ALA A 290 -19.04 -15.62 -9.56
CA ALA A 290 -20.38 -16.04 -9.18
C ALA A 290 -20.35 -16.89 -7.91
N VAL A 291 -21.45 -16.82 -7.17
CA VAL A 291 -21.71 -17.64 -5.98
C VAL A 291 -23.08 -18.29 -6.14
N ASN A 292 -23.21 -19.58 -5.82
CA ASN A 292 -24.50 -20.28 -5.76
C ASN A 292 -24.56 -21.31 -4.63
N GLN A 293 -25.59 -22.14 -4.64
CA GLN A 293 -25.84 -23.17 -3.64
C GLN A 293 -26.17 -24.52 -4.28
N ASP A 294 -25.69 -25.59 -3.66
CA ASP A 294 -25.98 -26.98 -4.05
C ASP A 294 -27.46 -27.33 -3.85
N GLY A 295 -28.10 -26.70 -2.86
CA GLY A 295 -29.51 -26.90 -2.58
C GLY A 295 -29.82 -28.32 -2.07
N ALA A 296 -31.01 -28.82 -2.39
CA ALA A 296 -31.41 -30.17 -1.97
C ALA A 296 -30.66 -31.25 -2.78
N GLY A 297 -29.82 -32.04 -2.10
CA GLY A 297 -29.01 -33.11 -2.69
C GLY A 297 -29.00 -34.40 -1.85
N TYR A 298 -27.98 -35.22 -2.06
CA TYR A 298 -27.81 -36.52 -1.37
C TYR A 298 -27.36 -36.43 0.09
N GLY A 299 -27.18 -35.21 0.60
CA GLY A 299 -26.76 -34.91 1.97
C GLY A 299 -26.23 -33.48 2.03
N LEU A 300 -26.26 -32.86 3.21
CA LEU A 300 -25.82 -31.47 3.39
C LEU A 300 -24.38 -31.23 2.91
N ALA A 301 -23.48 -32.18 3.18
CA ALA A 301 -22.07 -32.12 2.83
C ALA A 301 -21.71 -32.78 1.48
N ALA A 302 -22.70 -33.28 0.74
CA ALA A 302 -22.45 -33.95 -0.53
C ALA A 302 -22.38 -32.92 -1.67
N PRO A 303 -21.29 -32.85 -2.45
CA PRO A 303 -21.16 -31.88 -3.52
C PRO A 303 -22.13 -32.15 -4.68
N ASN A 304 -22.53 -31.10 -5.41
CA ASN A 304 -23.47 -31.19 -6.53
C ASN A 304 -22.86 -30.74 -7.87
N GLY A 305 -22.61 -31.70 -8.78
CA GLY A 305 -22.04 -31.44 -10.11
C GLY A 305 -22.81 -30.42 -10.96
N PRO A 306 -24.15 -30.55 -11.13
CA PRO A 306 -24.96 -29.53 -11.81
C PRO A 306 -24.80 -28.12 -11.23
N SER A 307 -24.78 -27.96 -9.91
CA SER A 307 -24.57 -26.65 -9.26
C SER A 307 -23.17 -26.09 -9.53
N GLN A 308 -22.13 -26.93 -9.53
CA GLN A 308 -20.78 -26.53 -9.94
C GLN A 308 -20.73 -26.07 -11.41
N GLN A 309 -21.42 -26.77 -12.32
CA GLN A 309 -21.53 -26.32 -13.72
C GLN A 309 -22.25 -24.97 -13.84
N HIS A 310 -23.29 -24.75 -13.04
CA HIS A 310 -24.06 -23.50 -13.05
C HIS A 310 -23.23 -22.31 -12.55
N VAL A 311 -22.46 -22.48 -11.46
CA VAL A 311 -21.61 -21.38 -10.95
C VAL A 311 -20.48 -21.04 -11.93
N ILE A 312 -19.89 -22.03 -12.60
CA ILE A 312 -18.88 -21.82 -13.65
C ILE A 312 -19.48 -21.00 -14.80
N ARG A 313 -20.65 -21.41 -15.33
CA ARG A 313 -21.32 -20.69 -16.42
C ARG A 313 -21.73 -19.28 -16.01
N ALA A 314 -22.16 -19.08 -14.77
CA ALA A 314 -22.53 -17.77 -14.24
C ALA A 314 -21.32 -16.83 -14.13
N ALA A 315 -20.17 -17.32 -13.66
CA ALA A 315 -18.94 -16.53 -13.57
C ALA A 315 -18.41 -16.14 -14.96
N LEU A 316 -18.47 -17.06 -15.94
CA LEU A 316 -18.15 -16.76 -17.34
C LEU A 316 -19.10 -15.71 -17.93
N ALA A 317 -20.39 -15.80 -17.63
CA ALA A 317 -21.39 -14.83 -18.08
C ALA A 317 -21.19 -13.43 -17.44
N ASP A 318 -20.82 -13.37 -16.16
CA ASP A 318 -20.44 -12.12 -15.47
C ASP A 318 -19.19 -11.50 -16.12
N ALA A 319 -18.20 -12.33 -16.45
CA ALA A 319 -16.97 -11.91 -17.12
C ALA A 319 -17.15 -11.52 -18.61
N GLY A 320 -18.28 -11.92 -19.23
CA GLY A 320 -18.53 -11.76 -20.65
C GLY A 320 -17.62 -12.63 -21.53
N LEU A 321 -17.29 -13.85 -21.08
CA LEU A 321 -16.35 -14.76 -21.73
C LEU A 321 -17.01 -16.09 -22.10
N THR A 322 -16.41 -16.79 -23.06
CA THR A 322 -16.74 -18.18 -23.40
C THR A 322 -15.76 -19.16 -22.74
N PRO A 323 -16.13 -20.44 -22.54
CA PRO A 323 -15.28 -21.39 -21.83
C PRO A 323 -13.91 -21.66 -22.50
N ASP A 324 -13.83 -21.57 -23.83
CA ASP A 324 -12.61 -21.77 -24.62
C ASP A 324 -11.57 -20.66 -24.44
N GLN A 325 -11.98 -19.52 -23.86
CA GLN A 325 -11.10 -18.38 -23.56
C GLN A 325 -10.35 -18.51 -22.24
N VAL A 326 -10.60 -19.57 -21.45
CA VAL A 326 -9.94 -19.84 -20.16
C VAL A 326 -8.93 -20.97 -20.32
N ASP A 327 -7.66 -20.74 -19.99
CA ASP A 327 -6.57 -21.70 -20.24
C ASP A 327 -6.44 -22.75 -19.14
N ALA A 328 -6.67 -22.35 -17.90
CA ALA A 328 -6.46 -23.20 -16.73
C ALA A 328 -7.61 -23.08 -15.72
N VAL A 329 -7.73 -24.08 -14.84
CA VAL A 329 -8.51 -23.99 -13.61
C VAL A 329 -7.65 -24.38 -12.42
N GLU A 330 -7.59 -23.47 -11.46
CA GLU A 330 -7.13 -23.73 -10.10
C GLU A 330 -8.34 -24.21 -9.30
N ALA A 331 -8.38 -25.52 -9.08
CA ALA A 331 -9.59 -26.22 -8.67
C ALA A 331 -9.80 -26.23 -7.16
N HIS A 332 -11.01 -26.61 -6.74
CA HIS A 332 -11.27 -26.91 -5.35
C HIS A 332 -10.43 -28.13 -4.91
N GLY A 333 -10.37 -29.20 -5.69
CA GLY A 333 -9.29 -30.21 -5.68
C GLY A 333 -8.87 -30.68 -4.28
N THR A 334 -9.81 -31.28 -3.54
CA THR A 334 -9.54 -31.68 -2.14
C THR A 334 -8.79 -32.99 -2.01
N GLY A 335 -8.72 -33.81 -3.07
CA GLY A 335 -8.22 -35.18 -2.95
C GLY A 335 -9.26 -36.14 -2.40
N THR A 336 -10.55 -35.76 -2.38
CA THR A 336 -11.64 -36.66 -1.98
C THR A 336 -12.13 -37.44 -3.20
N PRO A 337 -12.23 -38.78 -3.15
CA PRO A 337 -12.50 -39.59 -4.34
C PRO A 337 -13.76 -39.17 -5.11
N ILE A 338 -14.85 -38.91 -4.38
CA ILE A 338 -16.15 -38.52 -4.97
C ILE A 338 -16.15 -37.05 -5.38
N GLY A 339 -15.60 -36.16 -4.54
CA GLY A 339 -15.56 -34.73 -4.81
C GLY A 339 -14.74 -34.41 -6.06
N ASP A 340 -13.55 -34.99 -6.18
CA ASP A 340 -12.67 -34.82 -7.33
C ASP A 340 -13.32 -35.34 -8.62
N ALA A 341 -14.01 -36.48 -8.56
CA ALA A 341 -14.73 -37.02 -9.72
C ALA A 341 -15.87 -36.10 -10.17
N ILE A 342 -16.65 -35.55 -9.23
CA ILE A 342 -17.74 -34.61 -9.52
C ILE A 342 -17.20 -33.32 -10.13
N GLU A 343 -16.11 -32.77 -9.58
CA GLU A 343 -15.48 -31.55 -10.08
C GLU A 343 -14.94 -31.72 -11.50
N VAL A 344 -14.22 -32.82 -11.78
CA VAL A 344 -13.72 -33.11 -13.14
C VAL A 344 -14.88 -33.21 -14.14
N GLN A 345 -15.99 -33.84 -13.77
CA GLN A 345 -17.17 -33.94 -14.64
C GLN A 345 -17.82 -32.57 -14.90
N ALA A 346 -17.90 -31.72 -13.88
CA ALA A 346 -18.40 -30.36 -14.04
C ALA A 346 -17.52 -29.53 -14.99
N LEU A 347 -16.20 -29.67 -14.89
CA LEU A 347 -15.23 -29.01 -15.79
C LEU A 347 -15.32 -29.56 -17.22
N LEU A 348 -15.44 -30.87 -17.40
CA LEU A 348 -15.62 -31.49 -18.72
C LEU A 348 -16.93 -31.05 -19.39
N ALA A 349 -18.02 -30.92 -18.62
CA ALA A 349 -19.33 -30.47 -19.11
C ALA A 349 -19.43 -28.96 -19.36
N THR A 350 -18.43 -28.18 -18.95
CA THR A 350 -18.34 -26.73 -19.17
C THR A 350 -17.16 -26.41 -20.06
N TYR A 351 -15.97 -26.24 -19.49
CA TYR A 351 -14.73 -25.94 -20.21
C TYR A 351 -14.30 -27.00 -21.22
N GLY A 352 -14.56 -28.29 -20.96
CA GLY A 352 -14.21 -29.38 -21.86
C GLY A 352 -15.17 -29.56 -23.05
N ALA A 353 -16.33 -28.90 -23.04
CA ALA A 353 -17.34 -29.03 -24.08
C ALA A 353 -16.87 -28.31 -25.37
N GLY A 354 -16.64 -29.08 -26.44
CA GLY A 354 -16.17 -28.54 -27.72
C GLY A 354 -14.69 -28.11 -27.74
N ARG A 355 -13.93 -28.39 -26.68
CA ARG A 355 -12.52 -27.96 -26.57
C ARG A 355 -11.58 -28.77 -27.48
N SER A 356 -10.67 -28.08 -28.17
CA SER A 356 -9.64 -28.70 -29.00
C SER A 356 -8.60 -29.45 -28.15
N PRO A 357 -8.21 -30.68 -28.51
CA PRO A 357 -7.12 -31.40 -27.85
C PRO A 357 -5.75 -30.69 -27.88
N GLU A 358 -5.57 -29.74 -28.80
CA GLU A 358 -4.34 -28.94 -28.96
C GLU A 358 -4.26 -27.78 -27.95
N ARG A 359 -5.41 -27.31 -27.45
CA ARG A 359 -5.51 -26.30 -26.38
C ARG A 359 -6.34 -26.86 -25.23
N PRO A 360 -5.84 -27.86 -24.50
CA PRO A 360 -6.55 -28.43 -23.35
C PRO A 360 -6.83 -27.36 -22.29
N LEU A 361 -7.79 -27.62 -21.40
CA LEU A 361 -7.86 -26.92 -20.12
C LEU A 361 -6.81 -27.53 -19.18
N TRP A 362 -5.92 -26.71 -18.63
CA TRP A 362 -5.00 -27.16 -17.59
C TRP A 362 -5.69 -27.20 -16.22
N LEU A 363 -5.39 -28.21 -15.41
CA LEU A 363 -6.05 -28.44 -14.12
C LEU A 363 -5.02 -28.74 -13.04
N GLY A 364 -5.11 -28.05 -11.90
CA GLY A 364 -4.28 -28.30 -10.72
C GLY A 364 -4.93 -27.77 -9.44
N SER A 365 -4.27 -27.99 -8.29
CA SER A 365 -4.68 -27.38 -7.02
C SER A 365 -3.50 -27.13 -6.11
N VAL A 366 -3.42 -25.95 -5.50
CA VAL A 366 -2.43 -25.56 -4.48
C VAL A 366 -2.51 -26.43 -3.23
N LYS A 367 -3.64 -27.10 -3.01
CA LYS A 367 -3.84 -27.98 -1.85
C LYS A 367 -2.88 -29.17 -1.84
N SER A 368 -2.35 -29.56 -3.01
CA SER A 368 -1.31 -30.59 -3.07
C SER A 368 0.02 -30.14 -2.44
N ASN A 369 0.25 -28.83 -2.29
CA ASN A 369 1.45 -28.27 -1.68
C ASN A 369 1.20 -27.89 -0.22
N THR A 370 0.09 -27.21 0.07
CA THR A 370 -0.15 -26.57 1.39
C THR A 370 -1.13 -27.34 2.29
N GLY A 371 -1.74 -28.42 1.80
CA GLY A 371 -2.97 -28.93 2.37
C GLY A 371 -4.16 -27.98 2.13
N HIS A 372 -5.33 -28.34 2.66
CA HIS A 372 -6.54 -27.53 2.56
C HIS A 372 -6.53 -26.41 3.62
N THR A 373 -6.14 -25.20 3.20
CA THR A 373 -6.05 -23.99 4.04
C THR A 373 -7.39 -23.34 4.41
N GLN A 374 -8.48 -24.13 4.38
CA GLN A 374 -9.83 -23.77 4.82
C GLN A 374 -10.27 -22.37 4.33
N GLY A 375 -10.50 -21.41 5.23
CA GLY A 375 -10.94 -20.05 4.91
C GLY A 375 -10.00 -19.28 3.97
N ALA A 376 -8.70 -19.62 3.92
CA ALA A 376 -7.73 -19.03 2.98
C ALA A 376 -7.64 -19.73 1.62
N ALA A 377 -8.32 -20.86 1.41
CA ALA A 377 -8.09 -21.71 0.23
C ALA A 377 -8.30 -20.98 -1.10
N GLY A 378 -9.33 -20.14 -1.21
CA GLY A 378 -9.59 -19.32 -2.37
C GLY A 378 -8.53 -18.25 -2.61
N THR A 379 -8.10 -17.55 -1.56
CA THR A 379 -7.07 -16.51 -1.67
C THR A 379 -5.71 -17.11 -2.00
N ALA A 380 -5.32 -18.24 -1.39
CA ALA A 380 -4.07 -18.92 -1.71
C ALA A 380 -4.00 -19.34 -3.19
N ALA A 381 -5.12 -19.87 -3.71
CA ALA A 381 -5.28 -20.18 -5.12
C ALA A 381 -5.15 -18.93 -6.02
N LEU A 382 -5.78 -17.82 -5.64
CA LEU A 382 -5.66 -16.55 -6.38
C LEU A 382 -4.21 -16.04 -6.39
N ILE A 383 -3.53 -16.02 -5.25
CA ILE A 383 -2.14 -15.53 -5.16
C ILE A 383 -1.20 -16.43 -5.97
N LYS A 384 -1.35 -17.76 -5.90
CA LYS A 384 -0.61 -18.71 -6.75
C LYS A 384 -0.77 -18.35 -8.23
N MET A 385 -1.99 -18.06 -8.67
CA MET A 385 -2.25 -17.78 -10.08
C MET A 385 -1.80 -16.38 -10.51
N VAL A 386 -1.81 -15.39 -9.61
CA VAL A 386 -1.16 -14.09 -9.85
C VAL A 386 0.33 -14.30 -10.12
N GLN A 387 1.01 -15.11 -9.31
CA GLN A 387 2.43 -15.42 -9.50
C GLN A 387 2.68 -16.21 -10.81
N ALA A 388 1.79 -17.15 -11.17
CA ALA A 388 1.87 -17.87 -12.44
C ALA A 388 1.83 -16.92 -13.67
N PHE A 389 1.06 -15.82 -13.63
CA PHE A 389 1.10 -14.81 -14.69
C PHE A 389 2.42 -14.05 -14.75
N ARG A 390 3.02 -13.75 -13.59
CA ARG A 390 4.29 -13.02 -13.46
C ARG A 390 5.47 -13.84 -13.98
N HIS A 391 5.44 -15.15 -13.75
CA HIS A 391 6.51 -16.09 -14.13
C HIS A 391 6.23 -16.84 -15.44
N ASP A 392 5.17 -16.49 -16.15
CA ASP A 392 4.79 -17.09 -17.44
C ASP A 392 4.76 -18.63 -17.41
N THR A 393 4.38 -19.23 -16.28
CA THR A 393 4.48 -20.68 -16.03
C THR A 393 3.33 -21.17 -15.15
N LEU A 394 2.72 -22.30 -15.51
CA LEU A 394 1.79 -23.03 -14.66
C LEU A 394 2.57 -24.06 -13.82
N PRO A 395 2.58 -23.95 -12.48
CA PRO A 395 3.31 -24.88 -11.61
C PRO A 395 2.61 -26.25 -11.51
N PRO A 396 3.35 -27.33 -11.20
CA PRO A 396 2.79 -28.66 -11.10
C PRO A 396 1.84 -28.82 -9.89
N THR A 397 0.91 -29.77 -10.00
CA THR A 397 0.10 -30.31 -8.91
C THR A 397 0.73 -31.62 -8.45
N LEU A 398 0.89 -31.79 -7.14
CA LEU A 398 1.63 -32.92 -6.56
C LEU A 398 0.75 -34.16 -6.36
N HIS A 399 1.43 -35.28 -6.11
CA HIS A 399 0.84 -36.57 -5.72
C HIS A 399 -0.10 -37.23 -6.74
N VAL A 400 0.05 -36.90 -8.02
CA VAL A 400 -0.69 -37.54 -9.11
C VAL A 400 0.09 -38.76 -9.60
N ASP A 401 -0.32 -39.96 -9.16
CA ASP A 401 0.20 -41.23 -9.68
C ASP A 401 -0.35 -41.51 -11.09
N ARG A 402 -1.67 -41.42 -11.23
CA ARG A 402 -2.42 -41.46 -12.47
C ARG A 402 -3.76 -40.74 -12.26
N PRO A 403 -4.43 -40.27 -13.31
CA PRO A 403 -5.74 -39.63 -13.16
C PRO A 403 -6.77 -40.57 -12.53
N THR A 404 -7.68 -40.02 -11.70
CA THR A 404 -8.73 -40.80 -11.03
C THR A 404 -9.58 -41.59 -12.03
N PRO A 405 -9.80 -42.91 -11.81
CA PRO A 405 -10.62 -43.72 -12.68
C PRO A 405 -12.13 -43.47 -12.49
N LEU A 406 -12.51 -42.73 -11.45
CA LEU A 406 -13.91 -42.39 -11.15
C LEU A 406 -14.47 -41.31 -12.09
N ALA A 407 -13.60 -40.57 -12.79
CA ALA A 407 -13.99 -39.59 -13.79
C ALA A 407 -13.85 -40.13 -15.22
N ALA A 408 -14.77 -39.74 -16.09
CA ALA A 408 -14.78 -40.12 -17.51
C ALA A 408 -13.97 -39.10 -18.32
N TRP A 409 -12.65 -39.19 -18.23
CA TRP A 409 -11.73 -38.30 -18.95
C TRP A 409 -11.95 -38.35 -20.46
N LYS A 410 -12.38 -37.23 -21.06
CA LYS A 410 -12.41 -37.08 -22.53
C LYS A 410 -11.00 -36.74 -23.01
N LYS A 411 -10.47 -37.54 -23.95
CA LYS A 411 -9.10 -37.40 -24.46
C LYS A 411 -8.80 -35.95 -24.89
N GLY A 412 -7.84 -35.32 -24.20
CA GLY A 412 -7.29 -34.01 -24.55
C GLY A 412 -8.12 -32.79 -24.17
N ALA A 413 -9.33 -32.94 -23.61
CA ALA A 413 -10.17 -31.79 -23.27
C ALA A 413 -9.71 -31.05 -22.00
N VAL A 414 -9.30 -31.82 -20.99
CA VAL A 414 -8.73 -31.36 -19.72
C VAL A 414 -7.47 -32.17 -19.44
N ARG A 415 -6.39 -31.51 -18.98
CA ARG A 415 -5.11 -32.16 -18.64
C ARG A 415 -4.64 -31.71 -17.26
N LEU A 416 -4.24 -32.67 -16.43
CA LEU A 416 -3.64 -32.41 -15.13
C LEU A 416 -2.23 -31.83 -15.30
N LEU A 417 -1.90 -30.82 -14.49
CA LEU A 417 -0.57 -30.20 -14.42
C LEU A 417 0.39 -31.11 -13.64
N THR A 418 0.76 -32.29 -14.15
CA THR A 418 1.70 -33.18 -13.45
C THR A 418 3.15 -32.72 -13.52
N GLU A 419 3.44 -31.79 -14.42
CA GLU A 419 4.72 -31.11 -14.62
C GLU A 419 4.46 -29.62 -14.84
N ALA A 420 5.50 -28.79 -14.69
CA ALA A 420 5.41 -27.38 -15.02
C ALA A 420 5.14 -27.18 -16.51
N VAL A 421 4.29 -26.21 -16.85
CA VAL A 421 3.93 -25.91 -18.24
C VAL A 421 4.17 -24.44 -18.54
N ASP A 422 4.96 -24.17 -19.58
CA ASP A 422 5.15 -22.81 -20.10
C ASP A 422 3.79 -22.19 -20.46
N TRP A 423 3.57 -20.97 -19.98
CA TRP A 423 2.35 -20.20 -20.21
C TRP A 423 2.67 -18.78 -20.67
N PRO A 424 3.34 -18.63 -21.84
CA PRO A 424 3.78 -17.34 -22.34
C PRO A 424 2.61 -16.44 -22.75
N ARG A 425 2.85 -15.12 -22.75
CA ARG A 425 1.90 -14.12 -23.26
C ARG A 425 1.59 -14.35 -24.73
N ARG A 426 0.34 -14.07 -25.12
CA ARG A 426 -0.20 -14.24 -26.48
C ARG A 426 -1.07 -13.02 -26.84
N ASP A 427 -1.57 -12.99 -28.08
CA ASP A 427 -2.53 -11.95 -28.51
C ASP A 427 -3.83 -11.98 -27.70
N GLU A 428 -4.27 -13.18 -27.29
CA GLU A 428 -5.39 -13.35 -26.36
C GLU A 428 -4.89 -13.39 -24.91
N PRO A 429 -5.48 -12.58 -24.00
CA PRO A 429 -5.11 -12.59 -22.59
C PRO A 429 -5.21 -13.98 -21.97
N ARG A 430 -4.19 -14.35 -21.20
CA ARG A 430 -4.16 -15.55 -20.36
C ARG A 430 -5.20 -15.44 -19.27
N ARG A 431 -5.95 -16.53 -19.06
CA ARG A 431 -7.06 -16.57 -18.08
C ARG A 431 -7.12 -17.88 -17.32
N VAL A 432 -7.53 -17.79 -16.06
CA VAL A 432 -7.73 -18.94 -15.17
C VAL A 432 -9.06 -18.81 -14.42
N GLY A 433 -9.77 -19.93 -14.29
CA GLY A 433 -10.90 -20.06 -13.37
C GLY A 433 -10.43 -20.56 -12.00
N ILE A 434 -10.96 -20.02 -10.91
CA ILE A 434 -10.63 -20.41 -9.54
C ILE A 434 -11.91 -20.88 -8.85
N SER A 435 -11.90 -22.11 -8.32
CA SER A 435 -13.06 -22.76 -7.71
C SER A 435 -12.89 -22.98 -6.22
N ALA A 436 -13.95 -22.74 -5.44
CA ALA A 436 -14.07 -23.20 -4.07
C ALA A 436 -15.49 -23.68 -3.78
N PHE A 437 -15.62 -24.91 -3.31
CA PHE A 437 -16.90 -25.56 -3.04
C PHE A 437 -16.97 -25.93 -1.56
N ALA A 438 -17.92 -25.35 -0.85
CA ALA A 438 -18.02 -25.53 0.60
C ALA A 438 -18.78 -26.81 0.94
N THR A 439 -18.43 -27.40 2.08
CA THR A 439 -19.22 -28.48 2.71
C THR A 439 -20.62 -28.04 3.12
N SER A 440 -20.90 -26.73 3.19
CA SER A 440 -22.24 -26.17 3.39
C SER A 440 -23.06 -26.05 2.09
N GLY A 441 -22.51 -26.50 0.96
CA GLY A 441 -23.11 -26.42 -0.37
C GLY A 441 -22.91 -25.07 -1.07
N THR A 442 -22.26 -24.08 -0.43
CA THR A 442 -21.99 -22.79 -1.08
C THR A 442 -20.83 -22.93 -2.06
N ASN A 443 -21.07 -22.64 -3.34
CA ASN A 443 -20.03 -22.69 -4.36
C ASN A 443 -19.65 -21.29 -4.80
N ALA A 444 -18.37 -21.07 -5.05
CA ALA A 444 -17.85 -19.85 -5.67
C ALA A 444 -16.93 -20.19 -6.85
N HIS A 445 -17.04 -19.42 -7.93
CA HIS A 445 -16.12 -19.47 -9.06
C HIS A 445 -15.73 -18.06 -9.49
N LEU A 446 -14.44 -17.82 -9.71
CA LEU A 446 -13.87 -16.53 -10.08
C LEU A 446 -13.04 -16.67 -11.36
N ILE A 447 -13.16 -15.73 -12.29
CA ILE A 447 -12.34 -15.66 -13.50
C ILE A 447 -11.29 -14.56 -13.34
N LEU A 448 -10.02 -14.97 -13.33
CA LEU A 448 -8.86 -14.10 -13.25
C LEU A 448 -8.16 -14.02 -14.62
N GLU A 449 -7.76 -12.83 -15.01
CA GLU A 449 -7.07 -12.51 -16.26
C GLU A 449 -5.71 -11.87 -15.94
N GLU A 450 -4.72 -12.10 -16.80
CA GLU A 450 -3.42 -11.45 -16.69
C GLU A 450 -3.56 -9.91 -16.72
N PRO A 451 -2.63 -9.16 -16.12
CA PRO A 451 -2.71 -7.72 -16.13
C PRO A 451 -2.61 -7.18 -17.57
N PRO A 452 -3.26 -6.05 -17.90
CA PRO A 452 -3.12 -5.43 -19.20
C PRO A 452 -1.64 -5.20 -19.51
N ALA A 453 -1.26 -5.30 -20.79
CA ALA A 453 0.08 -4.90 -21.20
C ALA A 453 0.38 -3.51 -20.62
N PRO A 454 1.54 -3.30 -19.98
CA PRO A 454 1.93 -1.97 -19.55
C PRO A 454 1.85 -1.04 -20.76
N ASP A 455 1.37 0.19 -20.57
CA ASP A 455 1.54 1.22 -21.60
C ASP A 455 3.02 1.22 -21.98
N ALA A 456 3.31 1.17 -23.28
CA ALA A 456 4.68 1.06 -23.76
C ALA A 456 5.53 2.09 -23.00
N PRO A 457 6.58 1.67 -22.27
CA PRO A 457 7.40 2.62 -21.56
C PRO A 457 7.82 3.66 -22.59
N ALA A 458 7.68 4.94 -22.24
CA ALA A 458 8.31 5.99 -23.03
C ALA A 458 9.74 5.52 -23.26
N ALA A 459 10.12 5.38 -24.54
CA ALA A 459 11.39 4.77 -24.94
C ALA A 459 12.46 5.28 -23.98
N PRO A 460 13.30 4.40 -23.39
CA PRO A 460 14.29 4.83 -22.41
C PRO A 460 14.97 6.04 -23.03
N ALA A 461 14.78 7.21 -22.40
CA ALA A 461 15.50 8.39 -22.81
C ALA A 461 16.95 7.93 -22.80
N THR A 462 17.61 7.98 -23.95
CA THR A 462 19.02 7.63 -24.10
C THR A 462 19.73 8.09 -22.83
N GLU A 463 20.45 7.18 -22.16
CA GLU A 463 21.28 7.44 -20.97
C GLU A 463 22.32 8.52 -21.29
N ALA A 464 21.88 9.76 -21.50
CA ALA A 464 22.63 10.91 -21.08
C ALA A 464 22.66 10.75 -19.57
N ALA A 465 23.86 10.57 -19.02
CA ALA A 465 24.09 10.46 -17.59
C ALA A 465 23.34 11.60 -16.89
N VAL A 466 22.16 11.29 -16.36
CA VAL A 466 21.38 12.24 -15.57
C VAL A 466 22.28 12.53 -14.37
N PRO A 467 22.61 13.80 -14.07
CA PRO A 467 23.48 14.12 -12.95
C PRO A 467 22.96 13.43 -11.69
N ALA A 468 23.87 12.90 -10.88
CA ALA A 468 23.52 12.27 -9.61
C ALA A 468 23.00 13.34 -8.64
N LEU A 469 21.71 13.66 -8.75
CA LEU A 469 21.06 14.68 -7.94
C LEU A 469 20.84 14.14 -6.51
N PRO A 470 21.02 14.99 -5.49
CA PRO A 470 20.89 14.57 -4.10
C PRO A 470 19.46 14.09 -3.80
N VAL A 471 19.37 13.05 -2.98
CA VAL A 471 18.11 12.45 -2.52
C VAL A 471 18.13 12.27 -1.00
N ALA A 472 16.94 12.12 -0.43
CA ALA A 472 16.72 11.70 0.94
C ALA A 472 15.93 10.39 0.95
N TRP A 473 16.39 9.41 1.72
CA TRP A 473 15.65 8.17 2.02
C TRP A 473 15.08 8.28 3.44
N PRO A 474 13.83 8.75 3.60
CA PRO A 474 13.17 8.78 4.90
C PRO A 474 12.77 7.36 5.31
N LEU A 475 13.16 6.98 6.52
CA LEU A 475 12.78 5.74 7.17
C LEU A 475 12.12 6.06 8.50
N SER A 476 11.14 5.26 8.89
CA SER A 476 10.52 5.38 10.20
C SER A 476 9.94 4.08 10.71
N ALA A 477 9.86 3.93 12.03
CA ALA A 477 9.21 2.82 12.70
C ALA A 477 8.58 3.22 14.05
N ARG A 478 7.77 2.33 14.64
CA ARG A 478 7.17 2.53 15.99
C ARG A 478 8.17 2.33 17.12
N THR A 479 9.29 1.64 16.87
CA THR A 479 10.35 1.38 17.85
C THR A 479 11.74 1.58 17.25
N PRO A 480 12.78 1.85 18.07
CA PRO A 480 14.15 1.93 17.59
C PRO A 480 14.62 0.63 16.92
N GLU A 481 14.23 -0.53 17.47
CA GLU A 481 14.62 -1.84 16.95
C GLU A 481 13.98 -2.10 15.58
N ALA A 482 12.69 -1.79 15.42
CA ALA A 482 12.01 -1.92 14.14
C ALA A 482 12.60 -0.98 13.07
N LEU A 483 13.12 0.20 13.46
CA LEU A 483 13.80 1.11 12.53
C LEU A 483 15.12 0.50 12.01
N GLN A 484 15.87 -0.19 12.87
CA GLN A 484 17.08 -0.91 12.47
C GLN A 484 16.75 -2.09 11.56
N GLU A 485 15.72 -2.87 11.89
CA GLU A 485 15.24 -3.98 11.05
C GLU A 485 14.74 -3.49 9.69
N GLN A 486 14.08 -2.33 9.64
CA GLN A 486 13.63 -1.73 8.38
C GLN A 486 14.83 -1.39 7.48
N ALA A 487 15.91 -0.88 8.07
CA ALA A 487 17.14 -0.62 7.33
C ALA A 487 17.81 -1.91 6.83
N LYS A 488 17.85 -2.98 7.65
CA LYS A 488 18.36 -4.30 7.24
C LYS A 488 17.56 -4.87 6.08
N ALA A 489 16.23 -4.81 6.18
CA ALA A 489 15.32 -5.27 5.14
C ALA A 489 15.53 -4.47 3.85
N LEU A 490 15.69 -3.15 3.92
CA LEU A 490 15.95 -2.30 2.76
C LEU A 490 17.27 -2.66 2.09
N VAL A 491 18.36 -2.80 2.85
CA VAL A 491 19.67 -3.18 2.32
C VAL A 491 19.60 -4.55 1.63
N THR A 492 18.93 -5.52 2.25
CA THR A 492 18.79 -6.87 1.70
C THR A 492 17.97 -6.86 0.41
N HIS A 493 16.85 -6.15 0.42
CA HIS A 493 15.96 -6.03 -0.74
C HIS A 493 16.67 -5.39 -1.94
N LEU A 494 17.33 -4.25 -1.73
CA LEU A 494 18.04 -3.54 -2.80
C LEU A 494 19.24 -4.32 -3.34
N ALA A 495 19.90 -5.14 -2.52
CA ALA A 495 20.98 -6.01 -2.96
C ALA A 495 20.50 -7.20 -3.82
N ALA A 496 19.25 -7.63 -3.65
CA ALA A 496 18.65 -8.72 -4.42
C ALA A 496 17.95 -8.25 -5.72
N ALA A 497 17.73 -6.94 -5.88
CA ALA A 497 17.01 -6.38 -7.02
C ALA A 497 17.86 -6.36 -8.30
N ASP A 498 17.32 -6.96 -9.38
CA ASP A 498 17.93 -6.97 -10.71
C ASP A 498 16.91 -6.55 -11.80
N PRO A 499 17.12 -5.41 -12.50
CA PRO A 499 18.13 -4.40 -12.24
C PRO A 499 17.83 -3.62 -10.94
N SER A 500 18.88 -3.14 -10.27
CA SER A 500 18.72 -2.36 -9.04
C SER A 500 18.05 -1.02 -9.32
N PRO A 501 17.08 -0.57 -8.49
CA PRO A 501 16.43 0.71 -8.67
C PRO A 501 17.40 1.87 -8.42
N SER A 502 17.16 3.01 -9.08
CA SER A 502 17.98 4.21 -8.87
C SER A 502 17.70 4.83 -7.49
N PRO A 503 18.64 5.62 -6.92
CA PRO A 503 18.41 6.34 -5.67
C PRO A 503 17.16 7.21 -5.64
N ALA A 504 16.79 7.80 -6.79
CA ALA A 504 15.61 8.64 -6.93
C ALA A 504 14.31 7.82 -6.90
N GLU A 505 14.30 6.63 -7.50
CA GLU A 505 13.16 5.69 -7.44
C GLU A 505 12.92 5.22 -6.01
N VAL A 506 13.99 4.88 -5.28
CA VAL A 506 13.89 4.48 -3.86
C VAL A 506 13.41 5.66 -2.99
N ALA A 507 13.97 6.86 -3.20
CA ALA A 507 13.55 8.06 -2.47
C ALA A 507 12.07 8.40 -2.71
N HIS A 508 11.62 8.37 -3.98
CA HIS A 508 10.23 8.58 -4.34
C HIS A 508 9.31 7.55 -3.68
N SER A 509 9.70 6.28 -3.70
CA SER A 509 8.89 5.19 -3.17
C SER A 509 8.80 5.25 -1.64
N LEU A 510 9.89 5.55 -0.95
CA LEU A 510 9.88 5.76 0.51
C LEU A 510 8.99 6.96 0.90
N ALA A 511 9.08 8.06 0.15
CA ALA A 511 8.29 9.26 0.40
C ALA A 511 6.79 9.06 0.16
N ALA A 512 6.42 8.45 -0.98
CA ALA A 512 5.03 8.39 -1.43
C ALA A 512 4.24 7.22 -0.85
N THR A 513 4.91 6.15 -0.39
CA THR A 513 4.24 4.86 -0.12
C THR A 513 4.43 4.33 1.30
N ARG A 514 5.06 5.09 2.20
CA ARG A 514 5.29 4.69 3.60
C ARG A 514 4.71 5.70 4.58
N SER A 515 4.25 5.19 5.73
CA SER A 515 3.75 6.05 6.80
C SER A 515 4.90 6.64 7.62
N PRO A 516 4.88 7.97 7.91
CA PRO A 516 5.85 8.58 8.80
C PRO A 516 5.53 8.24 10.27
N LEU A 517 6.31 7.34 10.86
CA LEU A 517 6.17 6.86 12.24
C LEU A 517 7.11 7.61 13.21
N GLU A 518 7.09 7.27 14.49
CA GLU A 518 7.68 8.06 15.59
C GLU A 518 9.21 8.05 15.60
N HIS A 519 9.82 6.87 15.43
CA HIS A 519 11.28 6.74 15.35
C HIS A 519 11.71 6.91 13.92
N ARG A 520 12.53 7.93 13.64
CA ARG A 520 12.80 8.40 12.28
C ARG A 520 14.29 8.42 11.99
N ALA A 521 14.64 8.11 10.76
CA ALA A 521 15.96 8.33 10.20
C ALA A 521 15.85 8.85 8.77
N VAL A 522 16.85 9.61 8.34
CA VAL A 522 16.98 10.06 6.95
C VAL A 522 18.40 9.82 6.50
N LEU A 523 18.55 9.12 5.39
CA LEU A 523 19.82 8.92 4.70
C LEU A 523 19.87 9.92 3.55
N THR A 524 20.92 10.74 3.46
CA THR A 524 21.11 11.68 2.34
C THR A 524 22.26 11.22 1.45
N GLY A 525 22.19 11.50 0.16
CA GLY A 525 23.26 11.07 -0.75
C GLY A 525 22.90 11.26 -2.21
N THR A 526 23.85 10.96 -3.09
CA THR A 526 23.69 11.10 -4.55
C THR A 526 23.78 9.76 -5.26
N ASP A 527 24.38 8.75 -4.64
CA ASP A 527 24.61 7.43 -5.22
C ASP A 527 24.16 6.29 -4.30
N THR A 528 23.85 5.14 -4.90
CA THR A 528 23.35 3.94 -4.21
C THR A 528 24.37 3.40 -3.21
N THR A 529 25.67 3.49 -3.48
CA THR A 529 26.70 2.88 -2.62
C THR A 529 26.84 3.65 -1.31
N GLY A 530 26.88 4.99 -1.37
CA GLY A 530 26.88 5.86 -0.19
C GLY A 530 25.61 5.67 0.64
N LEU A 531 24.44 5.67 0.02
CA LEU A 531 23.15 5.49 0.70
C LEU A 531 23.01 4.11 1.36
N LEU A 532 23.47 3.03 0.71
CA LEU A 532 23.49 1.70 1.31
C LEU A 532 24.50 1.60 2.47
N THR A 533 25.62 2.33 2.41
CA THR A 533 26.57 2.38 3.52
C THR A 533 25.96 3.06 4.74
N ALA A 534 25.29 4.20 4.53
CA ALA A 534 24.55 4.88 5.59
C ALA A 534 23.38 4.00 6.12
N ALA A 535 22.68 3.26 5.25
CA ALA A 535 21.63 2.33 5.66
C ALA A 535 22.18 1.15 6.49
N ARG A 536 23.39 0.66 6.18
CA ARG A 536 24.06 -0.36 7.01
C ARG A 536 24.45 0.17 8.38
N ALA A 537 24.95 1.42 8.47
CA ALA A 537 25.18 2.07 9.76
C ALA A 537 23.86 2.22 10.55
N LEU A 538 22.77 2.57 9.87
CA LEU A 538 21.44 2.58 10.48
C LEU A 538 21.03 1.20 11.02
N ALA A 539 21.34 0.13 10.27
CA ALA A 539 21.03 -1.24 10.64
C ALA A 539 21.84 -1.79 11.83
N THR A 540 23.07 -1.31 12.04
CA THR A 540 23.96 -1.76 13.14
C THR A 540 23.90 -0.86 14.38
N GLY A 541 23.29 0.32 14.26
CA GLY A 541 23.27 1.30 15.35
C GLY A 541 24.41 2.32 15.27
N ASP A 542 25.31 2.22 14.29
CA ASP A 542 26.48 3.09 14.15
C ASP A 542 26.14 4.49 13.61
N ASP A 543 27.04 5.45 13.86
CA ASP A 543 26.97 6.81 13.31
C ASP A 543 27.50 6.87 11.87
N HIS A 544 26.94 7.78 11.06
CA HIS A 544 27.40 8.03 9.70
C HIS A 544 27.15 9.50 9.31
N PRO A 545 28.06 10.19 8.59
CA PRO A 545 27.92 11.62 8.26
C PRO A 545 26.69 11.95 7.41
N ASP A 546 26.20 10.98 6.63
CA ASP A 546 25.02 11.10 5.79
C ASP A 546 23.74 10.49 6.42
N LEU A 547 23.79 10.13 7.70
CA LEU A 547 22.67 9.59 8.47
C LEU A 547 22.23 10.61 9.52
N THR A 548 20.97 11.01 9.48
CA THR A 548 20.32 11.78 10.55
C THR A 548 19.26 10.90 11.22
N ARG A 549 19.19 10.92 12.56
CA ARG A 549 18.28 10.07 13.37
C ARG A 549 17.58 10.87 14.45
N THR A 550 16.46 10.35 14.94
CA THR A 550 15.75 10.91 16.10
C THR A 550 16.70 11.07 17.30
N PRO A 551 16.80 12.26 17.90
CA PRO A 551 17.55 12.49 19.13
C PRO A 551 17.05 11.60 20.28
N ALA A 552 17.95 11.17 21.17
CA ALA A 552 17.62 10.28 22.30
C ALA A 552 16.66 10.92 23.33
N ASP A 553 16.53 12.25 23.35
CA ASP A 553 15.69 13.00 24.29
C ASP A 553 14.21 13.10 23.86
N GLY A 554 13.86 12.63 22.65
CA GLY A 554 12.50 12.33 22.18
C GLY A 554 11.48 13.49 22.22
N THR A 555 11.91 14.72 22.54
CA THR A 555 11.00 15.84 22.76
C THR A 555 10.78 16.60 21.46
N PRO A 556 9.53 16.72 20.98
CA PRO A 556 9.23 17.52 19.80
C PRO A 556 9.60 18.98 20.10
N LYS A 557 10.57 19.51 19.36
CA LYS A 557 10.96 20.91 19.50
C LYS A 557 10.05 21.76 18.63
N LYS A 558 9.57 22.87 19.17
CA LYS A 558 8.87 23.88 18.37
C LYS A 558 9.82 24.38 17.28
N ILE A 559 9.30 24.68 16.10
CA ILE A 559 10.14 25.02 14.94
C ILE A 559 10.04 26.52 14.68
N ALA A 560 11.18 27.19 14.52
CA ALA A 560 11.23 28.58 14.08
C ALA A 560 11.95 28.66 12.73
N TRP A 561 11.39 29.40 11.77
CA TRP A 561 12.11 29.76 10.55
C TRP A 561 12.66 31.17 10.68
N HIS A 562 13.92 31.34 10.29
CA HIS A 562 14.53 32.66 10.21
C HIS A 562 15.07 32.92 8.82
N PHE A 563 14.70 34.08 8.28
CA PHE A 563 15.12 34.58 6.99
C PHE A 563 15.99 35.83 7.20
N ASP A 564 17.30 35.69 7.04
CA ASP A 564 18.20 36.86 7.06
C ASP A 564 18.01 37.65 5.75
N GLY A 565 17.85 38.96 5.81
CA GLY A 565 17.78 39.81 4.62
C GLY A 565 19.15 40.21 4.08
N THR A 566 20.22 39.94 4.84
CA THR A 566 21.57 40.40 4.54
C THR A 566 22.18 39.57 3.41
N PRO A 567 22.53 40.18 2.25
CA PRO A 567 23.05 39.42 1.12
C PRO A 567 24.34 38.66 1.49
N ALA A 568 24.26 37.34 1.46
CA ALA A 568 25.39 36.46 1.71
C ALA A 568 26.23 36.25 0.44
N ALA A 569 27.55 36.16 0.60
CA ALA A 569 28.45 35.76 -0.47
C ALA A 569 28.09 34.36 -0.97
N GLY A 570 27.87 34.20 -2.29
CA GLY A 570 27.52 32.91 -2.90
C GLY A 570 26.01 32.63 -3.03
N THR A 571 25.13 33.61 -2.79
CA THR A 571 23.67 33.49 -2.97
C THR A 571 23.28 32.90 -4.34
N GLU A 572 23.85 33.43 -5.43
CA GLU A 572 23.53 32.94 -6.78
C GLU A 572 24.03 31.50 -7.00
N THR A 573 25.20 31.15 -6.47
CA THR A 573 25.72 29.78 -6.50
C THR A 573 24.80 28.83 -5.74
N ALA A 574 24.29 29.23 -4.58
CA ALA A 574 23.34 28.44 -3.80
C ALA A 574 22.00 28.27 -4.52
N ALA A 575 21.46 29.33 -5.12
CA ALA A 575 20.23 29.26 -5.90
C ALA A 575 20.39 28.35 -7.13
N ALA A 576 21.53 28.43 -7.84
CA ALA A 576 21.83 27.57 -8.97
C ALA A 576 21.97 26.09 -8.58
N ASP A 577 22.64 25.80 -7.45
CA ASP A 577 22.76 24.44 -6.91
C ASP A 577 21.39 23.86 -6.52
N LEU A 578 20.54 24.65 -5.86
CA LEU A 578 19.18 24.25 -5.50
C LEU A 578 18.28 24.04 -6.72
N ALA A 579 18.36 24.93 -7.72
CA ALA A 579 17.61 24.78 -8.96
C ALA A 579 18.04 23.55 -9.77
N ALA A 580 19.33 23.20 -9.74
CA ALA A 580 19.83 21.98 -10.35
C ALA A 580 19.36 20.72 -9.59
N ALA A 581 19.26 20.79 -8.26
CA ALA A 581 18.86 19.65 -7.42
C ALA A 581 17.35 19.41 -7.35
N PHE A 582 16.55 20.48 -7.31
CA PHE A 582 15.11 20.42 -7.05
C PHE A 582 14.33 21.19 -8.12
N PRO A 583 13.65 20.49 -9.04
CA PRO A 583 12.80 21.13 -10.06
C PRO A 583 11.72 22.06 -9.47
N LEU A 584 11.13 21.66 -8.33
CA LEU A 584 10.20 22.51 -7.58
C LEU A 584 10.81 23.86 -7.22
N PHE A 585 12.04 23.86 -6.69
CA PHE A 585 12.73 25.10 -6.36
C PHE A 585 13.02 25.93 -7.62
N ALA A 586 13.47 25.30 -8.71
CA ALA A 586 13.75 25.99 -9.97
C ALA A 586 12.51 26.71 -10.53
N GLU A 587 11.36 26.03 -10.54
CA GLU A 587 10.07 26.58 -10.99
C GLU A 587 9.66 27.79 -10.14
N ILE A 588 9.67 27.65 -8.82
CA ILE A 588 9.30 28.72 -7.89
C ILE A 588 10.27 29.91 -7.98
N TYR A 589 11.57 29.64 -8.03
CA TYR A 589 12.59 30.68 -8.08
C TYR A 589 12.45 31.53 -9.35
N GLU A 590 12.19 30.89 -10.50
CA GLU A 590 11.95 31.59 -11.76
C GLU A 590 10.64 32.38 -11.75
N GLU A 591 9.57 31.84 -11.16
CA GLU A 591 8.31 32.55 -10.96
C GLU A 591 8.53 33.83 -10.14
N ILE A 592 9.23 33.73 -9.01
CA ILE A 592 9.53 34.88 -8.14
C ILE A 592 10.36 35.93 -8.89
N ARG A 593 11.38 35.50 -9.64
CA ARG A 593 12.18 36.43 -10.45
C ARG A 593 11.32 37.15 -11.49
N THR A 594 10.45 36.42 -12.18
CA THR A 594 9.54 36.99 -13.18
C THR A 594 8.56 37.98 -12.55
N LEU A 595 7.97 37.65 -11.41
CA LEU A 595 7.08 38.54 -10.66
C LEU A 595 7.81 39.79 -10.17
N LEU A 596 9.02 39.62 -9.63
CA LEU A 596 9.83 40.74 -9.14
C LEU A 596 10.21 41.69 -10.28
N ASP A 597 10.66 41.16 -11.42
CA ASP A 597 11.00 41.94 -12.61
C ASP A 597 9.79 42.70 -13.18
N ALA A 598 8.59 42.13 -13.09
CA ALA A 598 7.36 42.78 -13.54
C ALA A 598 6.96 44.01 -12.70
N HIS A 599 7.36 44.04 -11.42
CA HIS A 599 7.04 45.15 -10.50
C HIS A 599 8.14 46.21 -10.41
N LEU A 600 9.33 45.93 -10.94
CA LEU A 600 10.43 46.89 -10.95
C LEU A 600 10.21 47.96 -12.05
N PRO A 601 10.36 49.26 -11.74
CA PRO A 601 10.17 50.33 -12.73
C PRO A 601 11.27 50.36 -13.80
N ALA A 602 12.43 49.78 -13.50
CA ALA A 602 13.55 49.58 -14.42
C ALA A 602 14.37 48.36 -13.98
N PRO A 603 15.11 47.71 -14.89
CA PRO A 603 16.01 46.61 -14.54
C PRO A 603 17.07 47.07 -13.53
N LEU A 604 17.27 46.29 -12.46
CA LEU A 604 18.31 46.55 -11.47
C LEU A 604 19.70 46.25 -12.05
N PRO A 605 20.77 46.91 -11.55
CA PRO A 605 22.13 46.59 -11.94
C PRO A 605 22.45 45.12 -11.64
N ALA A 606 23.22 44.46 -12.51
CA ALA A 606 23.67 43.08 -12.29
C ALA A 606 24.50 42.89 -11.01
N THR A 607 24.99 43.99 -10.41
CA THR A 607 25.72 43.99 -9.13
C THR A 607 24.81 44.04 -7.90
N ALA A 608 23.48 44.14 -8.06
CA ALA A 608 22.54 44.19 -6.95
C ALA A 608 22.40 42.81 -6.29
N SER A 609 22.84 42.69 -5.04
CA SER A 609 22.89 41.40 -4.32
C SER A 609 21.62 41.08 -3.52
N GLU A 610 20.81 42.08 -3.16
CA GLU A 610 19.56 41.86 -2.40
C GLU A 610 18.44 41.16 -3.19
N PRO A 611 18.16 41.48 -4.47
CA PRO A 611 17.06 40.86 -5.19
C PRO A 611 17.21 39.34 -5.37
N PRO A 612 18.37 38.80 -5.80
CA PRO A 612 18.59 37.35 -5.84
C PRO A 612 18.48 36.68 -4.46
N HIS A 613 18.85 37.39 -3.40
CA HIS A 613 18.81 36.88 -2.02
C HIS A 613 17.37 36.80 -1.48
N PHE A 614 16.56 37.84 -1.70
CA PHE A 614 15.14 37.82 -1.43
C PHE A 614 14.43 36.68 -2.20
N ALA A 615 14.75 36.53 -3.49
CA ALA A 615 14.18 35.46 -4.31
C ALA A 615 14.53 34.07 -3.77
N LEU A 616 15.79 33.87 -3.35
CA LEU A 616 16.25 32.61 -2.76
C LEU A 616 15.47 32.26 -1.49
N HIS A 617 15.36 33.20 -0.55
CA HIS A 617 14.67 32.97 0.73
C HIS A 617 13.17 32.77 0.56
N THR A 618 12.54 33.50 -0.35
CA THR A 618 11.11 33.34 -0.66
C THR A 618 10.85 32.00 -1.36
N ALA A 619 11.74 31.57 -2.27
CA ALA A 619 11.65 30.25 -2.91
C ALA A 619 11.85 29.10 -1.90
N LEU A 620 12.79 29.23 -0.96
CA LEU A 620 12.95 28.27 0.13
C LEU A 620 11.72 28.21 1.03
N ALA A 621 11.16 29.36 1.40
CA ALA A 621 9.93 29.42 2.20
C ALA A 621 8.78 28.69 1.49
N HIS A 622 8.58 28.96 0.20
CA HIS A 622 7.56 28.30 -0.61
C HIS A 622 7.80 26.79 -0.70
N MET A 623 9.04 26.36 -0.96
CA MET A 623 9.38 24.93 -1.03
C MET A 623 9.11 24.20 0.30
N LEU A 624 9.37 24.85 1.44
CA LEU A 624 9.05 24.29 2.77
C LEU A 624 7.53 24.19 3.00
N LEU A 625 6.77 25.18 2.56
CA LEU A 625 5.30 25.15 2.60
C LEU A 625 4.74 24.02 1.73
N GLU A 626 5.26 23.85 0.52
CA GLU A 626 4.90 22.74 -0.39
C GLU A 626 5.27 21.38 0.20
N ALA A 627 6.40 21.29 0.91
CA ALA A 627 6.79 20.09 1.67
C ALA A 627 6.00 19.90 2.98
N GLY A 628 4.94 20.69 3.21
CA GLY A 628 4.07 20.56 4.39
C GLY A 628 4.77 20.84 5.72
N VAL A 629 5.91 21.54 5.70
CA VAL A 629 6.66 21.87 6.92
C VAL A 629 5.97 23.05 7.60
N HIS A 630 5.53 22.83 8.84
CA HIS A 630 4.87 23.87 9.64
C HIS A 630 5.81 24.44 10.70
N ALA A 631 6.21 25.70 10.53
CA ALA A 631 6.84 26.46 11.61
C ALA A 631 5.81 26.85 12.69
N HIS A 632 6.27 27.00 13.93
CA HIS A 632 5.47 27.62 15.00
C HIS A 632 5.61 29.14 14.96
N THR A 633 6.80 29.62 14.60
CA THR A 633 7.14 31.04 14.48
C THR A 633 7.97 31.26 13.23
N VAL A 634 7.75 32.37 12.54
CA VAL A 634 8.60 32.81 11.43
C VAL A 634 9.11 34.21 11.71
N SER A 635 10.37 34.46 11.41
CA SER A 635 11.00 35.77 11.62
C SER A 635 11.93 36.10 10.46
N GLY A 636 12.25 37.38 10.32
CA GLY A 636 13.26 37.79 9.35
C GLY A 636 13.79 39.18 9.64
N THR A 637 15.00 39.45 9.14
CA THR A 637 15.67 40.76 9.15
C THR A 637 15.66 41.33 7.73
N GLY A 638 15.62 42.66 7.58
CA GLY A 638 15.63 43.29 6.27
C GLY A 638 14.59 42.69 5.30
N THR A 639 14.99 42.45 4.06
CA THR A 639 14.15 41.83 3.02
C THR A 639 13.70 40.40 3.35
N GLY A 640 14.41 39.69 4.23
CA GLY A 640 14.00 38.40 4.77
C GLY A 640 12.70 38.48 5.58
N HIS A 641 12.39 39.65 6.16
CA HIS A 641 11.11 39.88 6.82
C HIS A 641 9.91 39.81 5.85
N ILE A 642 10.11 40.19 4.58
CA ILE A 642 9.08 40.05 3.54
C ILE A 642 8.83 38.56 3.25
N ALA A 643 9.89 37.76 3.14
CA ALA A 643 9.77 36.31 2.99
C ALA A 643 9.07 35.66 4.21
N ALA A 644 9.36 36.13 5.42
CA ALA A 644 8.68 35.68 6.64
C ALA A 644 7.18 36.01 6.62
N ALA A 645 6.80 37.21 6.17
CA ALA A 645 5.39 37.60 6.04
C ALA A 645 4.64 36.80 4.97
N TYR A 646 5.32 36.48 3.86
CA TYR A 646 4.81 35.54 2.86
C TYR A 646 4.59 34.15 3.46
N ALA A 647 5.60 33.61 4.16
CA ALA A 647 5.52 32.31 4.83
C ALA A 647 4.38 32.25 5.88
N ALA A 648 4.14 33.36 6.58
CA ALA A 648 3.05 33.51 7.54
C ALA A 648 1.65 33.66 6.90
N GLY A 649 1.56 33.69 5.56
CA GLY A 649 0.31 33.90 4.84
C GLY A 649 -0.23 35.33 4.89
N VAL A 650 0.54 36.29 5.44
CA VAL A 650 0.16 37.70 5.56
C VAL A 650 0.12 38.37 4.18
N LEU A 651 1.07 38.01 3.32
CA LEU A 651 1.19 38.50 1.95
C LEU A 651 0.99 37.36 0.95
N SER A 652 0.39 37.68 -0.21
CA SER A 652 0.49 36.79 -1.37
C SER A 652 1.91 36.84 -1.97
N LEU A 653 2.26 35.88 -2.83
CA LEU A 653 3.57 35.88 -3.51
C LEU A 653 3.77 37.14 -4.35
N ASP A 654 2.72 37.56 -5.08
CA ASP A 654 2.72 38.79 -5.88
C ASP A 654 2.92 40.03 -5.00
N ASP A 655 2.18 40.13 -3.88
CA ASP A 655 2.28 41.25 -2.94
C ASP A 655 3.67 41.33 -2.28
N ALA A 656 4.27 40.18 -1.95
CA ALA A 656 5.63 40.11 -1.44
C ALA A 656 6.64 40.62 -2.47
N CYS A 657 6.50 40.25 -3.75
CA CYS A 657 7.34 40.73 -4.83
C CYS A 657 7.16 42.24 -5.08
N ARG A 658 5.92 42.76 -5.03
CA ARG A 658 5.64 44.21 -5.13
C ARG A 658 6.34 45.00 -4.04
N LEU A 659 6.24 44.54 -2.80
CA LEU A 659 6.84 45.21 -1.65
C LEU A 659 8.38 45.18 -1.73
N ALA A 660 8.96 44.06 -2.16
CA ALA A 660 10.40 43.94 -2.39
C ALA A 660 10.87 44.86 -3.53
N ALA A 661 10.15 44.92 -4.66
CA ALA A 661 10.47 45.81 -5.78
C ALA A 661 10.45 47.30 -5.36
N ALA A 662 9.45 47.70 -4.57
CA ALA A 662 9.38 49.04 -3.99
C ALA A 662 10.59 49.34 -3.09
N HIS A 663 11.00 48.37 -2.26
CA HIS A 663 12.19 48.49 -1.42
C HIS A 663 13.47 48.66 -2.24
N PHE A 664 13.71 47.80 -3.24
CA PHE A 664 14.91 47.85 -4.09
C PHE A 664 14.99 49.14 -4.92
N THR A 665 13.85 49.66 -5.35
CA THR A 665 13.79 50.95 -6.06
C THR A 665 14.21 52.08 -5.11
N ALA A 666 13.67 52.09 -3.89
CA ALA A 666 13.97 53.13 -2.92
C ALA A 666 15.42 53.10 -2.41
N THR A 667 16.05 51.92 -2.29
CA THR A 667 17.45 51.79 -1.87
C THR A 667 18.44 52.01 -3.04
N GLY A 668 18.07 51.62 -4.26
CA GLY A 668 18.90 51.76 -5.47
C GLY A 668 19.22 53.20 -5.86
N GLU A 669 18.45 54.18 -5.39
CA GLU A 669 18.71 55.62 -5.56
C GLU A 669 19.81 56.17 -4.62
N GLY A 670 20.41 55.34 -3.76
CA GLY A 670 21.48 55.73 -2.83
C GLY A 670 20.97 56.46 -1.58
N ALA A 671 19.67 56.44 -1.33
CA ALA A 671 19.02 57.04 -0.16
C ALA A 671 18.55 55.96 0.84
N SER A 672 18.52 56.28 2.13
CA SER A 672 17.80 55.46 3.11
C SER A 672 16.28 55.58 2.84
N PRO A 673 15.56 54.48 2.58
CA PRO A 673 14.15 54.54 2.22
C PRO A 673 13.33 55.14 3.36
N THR A 674 12.52 56.17 3.09
CA THR A 674 11.63 56.78 4.09
C THR A 674 10.32 56.00 4.22
N PRO A 675 9.54 56.16 5.30
CA PRO A 675 8.21 55.54 5.42
C PRO A 675 7.29 55.84 4.22
N GLU A 676 7.38 57.04 3.64
CA GLU A 676 6.59 57.45 2.49
C GLU A 676 6.84 56.59 1.23
N ALA A 677 8.05 56.02 1.11
CA ALA A 677 8.40 55.13 -0.01
C ALA A 677 7.55 53.85 -0.02
N TYR A 678 7.07 53.40 1.15
CA TYR A 678 6.20 52.22 1.26
C TYR A 678 4.71 52.58 1.22
N GLU A 679 4.33 53.83 1.48
CA GLU A 679 2.92 54.22 1.57
C GLU A 679 2.16 54.03 0.26
N ALA A 680 2.82 54.26 -0.87
CA ALA A 680 2.22 54.05 -2.19
C ALA A 680 1.94 52.57 -2.46
N VAL A 681 2.92 51.69 -2.25
CA VAL A 681 2.76 50.24 -2.51
C VAL A 681 1.77 49.61 -1.54
N LEU A 682 1.78 50.00 -0.26
CA LEU A 682 0.93 49.42 0.78
C LEU A 682 -0.57 49.62 0.54
N LYS A 683 -0.97 50.65 -0.22
CA LYS A 683 -2.37 50.90 -0.59
C LYS A 683 -2.92 49.84 -1.55
N ASP A 684 -2.04 49.20 -2.31
CA ASP A 684 -2.39 48.20 -3.32
C ASP A 684 -2.16 46.76 -2.83
N LEU A 685 -1.60 46.57 -1.63
CA LEU A 685 -1.38 45.24 -1.04
C LEU A 685 -2.60 44.75 -0.26
N THR A 686 -2.83 43.44 -0.33
CA THR A 686 -3.87 42.78 0.48
C THR A 686 -3.25 42.02 1.64
N PHE A 687 -3.48 42.51 2.87
CA PHE A 687 -3.02 41.83 4.09
C PHE A 687 -4.06 40.81 4.57
N ARG A 688 -3.60 39.59 4.88
CA ARG A 688 -4.43 38.52 5.44
C ARG A 688 -4.04 38.24 6.89
N PRO A 689 -4.95 37.68 7.71
CA PRO A 689 -4.59 37.18 9.03
C PRO A 689 -3.46 36.15 8.93
N ALA A 690 -2.43 36.33 9.75
CA ALA A 690 -1.29 35.41 9.77
C ALA A 690 -1.74 34.00 10.19
N THR A 691 -1.35 32.99 9.41
CA THR A 691 -1.55 31.57 9.76
C THR A 691 -0.44 31.05 10.66
N LEU A 692 0.71 31.75 10.70
CA LEU A 692 1.85 31.47 11.57
C LEU A 692 2.20 32.71 12.40
N ALA A 693 2.78 32.52 13.58
CA ALA A 693 3.24 33.65 14.39
C ALA A 693 4.44 34.34 13.71
N LEU A 694 4.19 35.47 13.06
CA LEU A 694 5.23 36.35 12.52
C LEU A 694 5.84 37.16 13.66
N THR A 695 7.11 36.95 13.96
CA THR A 695 7.83 37.69 15.00
C THR A 695 8.77 38.72 14.41
N GLY A 696 8.93 39.83 15.11
CA GLY A 696 9.75 40.96 14.67
C GLY A 696 10.09 41.90 15.83
N THR A 697 11.00 42.82 15.57
CA THR A 697 11.50 43.83 16.50
C THR A 697 10.62 45.10 16.61
N ALA A 698 9.59 45.25 15.78
CA ALA A 698 8.71 46.43 15.83
C ALA A 698 7.88 46.46 17.13
N PRO A 699 7.48 47.65 17.61
CA PRO A 699 6.58 47.78 18.76
C PRO A 699 5.29 46.98 18.54
N ALA A 700 4.85 46.23 19.56
CA ALA A 700 3.75 45.27 19.48
C ALA A 700 2.42 45.82 18.93
N ASP A 701 2.20 47.13 19.00
CA ASP A 701 0.98 47.81 18.54
C ASP A 701 1.06 48.35 17.09
N THR A 702 2.17 48.11 16.38
CA THR A 702 2.36 48.62 15.01
C THR A 702 1.76 47.63 14.00
N PRO A 703 0.67 47.97 13.29
CA PRO A 703 0.01 47.03 12.39
C PRO A 703 0.87 46.78 11.14
N VAL A 704 0.86 45.54 10.65
CA VAL A 704 1.57 45.10 9.42
C VAL A 704 1.17 45.90 8.18
N SER A 705 0.00 46.54 8.19
CA SER A 705 -0.47 47.41 7.10
C SER A 705 0.10 48.83 7.16
N SER A 706 0.87 49.19 8.19
CA SER A 706 1.42 50.54 8.33
C SER A 706 2.79 50.69 7.64
N PRO A 707 3.07 51.84 7.01
CA PRO A 707 4.39 52.12 6.46
C PRO A 707 5.51 52.10 7.52
N GLY A 708 5.20 52.51 8.75
CA GLY A 708 6.15 52.50 9.87
C GLY A 708 6.62 51.10 10.26
N TYR A 709 5.75 50.08 10.12
CA TYR A 709 6.10 48.69 10.34
C TYR A 709 7.21 48.24 9.37
N TRP A 710 6.97 48.39 8.07
CA TRP A 710 7.89 47.94 7.03
C TRP A 710 9.18 48.75 7.00
N HIS A 711 9.10 50.07 7.19
CA HIS A 711 10.30 50.89 7.32
C HIS A 711 11.19 50.43 8.48
N HIS A 712 10.62 50.10 9.64
CA HIS A 712 11.39 49.60 10.79
C HIS A 712 12.09 48.27 10.48
N HIS A 713 11.37 47.29 9.92
CA HIS A 713 11.94 45.97 9.64
C HIS A 713 12.95 45.97 8.50
N LEU A 714 12.70 46.75 7.46
CA LEU A 714 13.56 46.82 6.28
C LEU A 714 14.81 47.70 6.52
N ALA A 715 14.75 48.69 7.41
CA ALA A 715 15.90 49.51 7.77
C ALA A 715 16.86 48.83 8.78
N SER A 716 16.39 47.79 9.48
CA SER A 716 17.14 47.08 10.51
C SER A 716 18.07 46.02 9.88
N ALA A 717 19.13 46.45 9.19
CA ALA A 717 20.06 45.53 8.53
C ALA A 717 20.98 44.75 9.48
N HIS A 718 21.10 45.16 10.76
CA HIS A 718 22.11 44.63 11.69
C HIS A 718 21.59 44.40 13.12
N HIS A 719 20.36 43.88 13.29
CA HIS A 719 19.87 43.55 14.63
C HIS A 719 19.63 42.05 14.82
N ASP A 720 20.13 41.60 15.98
CA ASP A 720 20.09 40.29 16.60
C ASP A 720 18.94 39.41 16.07
N PRO A 721 19.21 38.18 15.56
CA PRO A 721 18.16 37.26 15.12
C PRO A 721 17.07 37.24 16.17
N GLY A 722 15.91 37.82 15.84
CA GLY A 722 14.83 38.03 16.81
C GLY A 722 14.64 36.74 17.59
N HIS A 723 14.81 36.80 18.91
CA HIS A 723 15.00 35.63 19.76
C HIS A 723 13.90 34.61 19.44
N ALA A 724 14.24 33.56 18.69
CA ALA A 724 13.44 32.37 18.72
C ALA A 724 13.34 32.01 20.20
N PRO A 725 12.14 31.74 20.75
CA PRO A 725 12.02 31.35 22.14
C PRO A 725 13.05 30.25 22.42
N GLU A 726 13.76 30.27 23.56
CA GLU A 726 14.85 29.32 23.88
C GLU A 726 14.45 27.83 23.72
N THR A 727 13.15 27.57 23.61
CA THR A 727 12.53 26.25 23.41
C THR A 727 12.34 25.84 21.94
N HIS A 728 12.67 26.69 20.96
CA HIS A 728 12.47 26.42 19.53
C HIS A 728 13.78 25.93 18.86
N THR A 729 13.66 24.97 17.95
CA THR A 729 14.70 24.65 16.96
C THR A 729 14.65 25.68 15.85
N LEU A 730 15.72 26.46 15.74
CA LEU A 730 15.89 27.45 14.69
C LEU A 730 16.35 26.76 13.39
N LEU A 731 15.54 26.88 12.34
CA LEU A 731 15.93 26.59 10.98
C LEU A 731 16.43 27.90 10.36
N ASP A 732 17.75 28.06 10.38
CA ASP A 732 18.40 29.17 9.69
C ASP A 732 18.59 28.82 8.21
N LEU A 733 17.85 29.53 7.35
CA LEU A 733 17.89 29.36 5.89
C LEU A 733 18.88 30.31 5.22
N SER A 734 19.63 31.09 5.99
CA SER A 734 20.59 32.09 5.48
C SER A 734 22.04 31.60 5.39
N ALA A 735 22.36 30.49 6.07
CA ALA A 735 23.73 30.00 6.25
C ALA A 735 24.27 29.15 5.08
N PHE A 736 24.16 29.63 3.84
CA PHE A 736 24.81 28.97 2.70
C PHE A 736 26.28 29.38 2.61
N SER A 737 27.18 28.40 2.61
CA SER A 737 28.61 28.62 2.37
C SER A 737 28.95 28.28 0.91
N PRO A 738 29.82 29.05 0.23
CA PRO A 738 30.38 28.66 -1.07
C PRO A 738 31.10 27.31 -1.07
N SER A 739 31.52 26.82 0.11
CA SER A 739 32.25 25.55 0.27
C SER A 739 31.35 24.32 0.39
N THR A 740 30.04 24.49 0.58
CA THR A 740 29.11 23.39 0.88
C THR A 740 27.93 23.46 -0.08
N PRO A 741 27.57 22.38 -0.79
CA PRO A 741 26.40 22.36 -1.66
C PRO A 741 25.13 22.74 -0.90
N ALA A 742 24.40 23.74 -1.39
CA ALA A 742 23.18 24.26 -0.79
C ALA A 742 22.09 23.18 -0.71
N ALA A 743 21.98 22.33 -1.74
CA ALA A 743 21.03 21.22 -1.76
C ALA A 743 21.28 20.21 -0.62
N ARG A 744 22.55 19.91 -0.31
CA ARG A 744 22.92 19.06 0.83
C ARG A 744 22.53 19.72 2.15
N THR A 745 22.81 21.02 2.30
CA THR A 745 22.42 21.80 3.49
C THR A 745 20.91 21.74 3.74
N VAL A 746 20.10 21.96 2.70
CA VAL A 746 18.63 21.90 2.80
C VAL A 746 18.15 20.51 3.18
N LEU A 747 18.64 19.45 2.53
CA LEU A 747 18.24 18.07 2.88
C LEU A 747 18.63 17.69 4.30
N THR A 748 19.83 18.07 4.76
CA THR A 748 20.24 17.84 6.15
C THR A 748 19.36 18.61 7.14
N ALA A 749 18.95 19.83 6.79
CA ALA A 749 18.09 20.63 7.64
C ALA A 749 16.67 20.03 7.73
N LEU A 750 16.09 19.63 6.61
CA LEU A 750 14.82 18.90 6.54
C LEU A 750 14.89 17.55 7.27
N ALA A 751 16.00 16.83 7.12
CA ALA A 751 16.24 15.58 7.82
C ALA A 751 16.18 15.78 9.34
N ARG A 752 16.88 16.81 9.86
CA ARG A 752 16.87 17.16 11.28
C ARG A 752 15.48 17.54 11.78
N LEU A 753 14.71 18.30 11.00
CA LEU A 753 13.32 18.63 11.34
C LEU A 753 12.46 17.37 11.42
N TYR A 754 12.50 16.53 10.38
CA TYR A 754 11.75 15.29 10.32
C TYR A 754 12.06 14.39 11.51
N THR A 755 13.35 14.19 11.81
CA THR A 755 13.79 13.35 12.95
C THR A 755 13.49 13.97 14.31
N SER A 756 13.26 15.27 14.39
CA SER A 756 12.82 15.97 15.61
C SER A 756 11.29 15.97 15.79
N GLY A 757 10.55 15.25 14.95
CA GLY A 757 9.10 15.10 15.04
C GLY A 757 8.29 15.99 14.10
N ALA A 758 8.92 16.86 13.30
CA ALA A 758 8.21 17.69 12.34
C ALA A 758 7.53 16.83 11.26
N ALA A 759 6.35 17.23 10.78
CA ALA A 759 5.80 16.68 9.55
C ALA A 759 6.62 17.22 8.37
N VAL A 760 7.02 16.33 7.46
CA VAL A 760 7.70 16.68 6.20
C VAL A 760 7.14 15.74 5.13
N ASP A 761 6.44 16.29 4.15
CA ASP A 761 6.12 15.60 2.91
C ASP A 761 7.34 15.67 1.99
N TRP A 762 7.99 14.52 1.79
CA TRP A 762 9.17 14.39 0.94
C TRP A 762 8.80 14.31 -0.54
N THR A 763 7.53 14.04 -0.88
CA THR A 763 7.08 13.78 -2.26
C THR A 763 7.38 14.94 -3.21
N PRO A 764 7.11 16.22 -2.88
CA PRO A 764 7.41 17.35 -3.75
C PRO A 764 8.90 17.47 -4.07
N LEU A 765 9.78 17.05 -3.15
CA LEU A 765 11.25 17.10 -3.32
C LEU A 765 11.78 15.96 -4.21
N THR A 766 10.96 14.95 -4.49
CA THR A 766 11.31 13.84 -5.39
C THR A 766 10.84 14.06 -6.83
N ARG A 767 10.15 15.18 -7.12
CA ARG A 767 9.69 15.53 -8.47
C ARG A 767 10.89 15.64 -9.42
N ARG A 768 10.87 14.86 -10.50
CA ARG A 768 11.86 14.87 -11.58
C ARG A 768 11.17 14.67 -12.92
N THR A 769 11.86 15.01 -14.00
CA THR A 769 11.41 14.77 -15.37
C THR A 769 12.45 13.90 -16.09
N PRO A 770 12.14 12.64 -16.45
CA PRO A 770 10.88 11.93 -16.17
C PRO A 770 10.67 11.64 -14.68
N ARG A 771 9.41 11.46 -14.27
CA ARG A 771 9.04 11.13 -12.87
C ARG A 771 9.66 9.78 -12.49
N PRO A 772 10.29 9.66 -11.30
CA PRO A 772 10.77 8.36 -10.84
C PRO A 772 9.60 7.38 -10.74
N ARG A 773 9.78 6.15 -11.24
CA ARG A 773 8.79 5.09 -11.01
C ARG A 773 8.73 4.74 -9.53
N THR A 774 7.56 4.33 -9.07
CA THR A 774 7.43 3.67 -7.77
C THR A 774 7.96 2.24 -7.88
N VAL A 775 8.77 1.82 -6.91
CA VAL A 775 9.40 0.51 -6.87
C VAL A 775 8.96 -0.24 -5.63
N ASP A 776 9.01 -1.57 -5.71
CA ASP A 776 8.78 -2.41 -4.55
C ASP A 776 9.83 -2.12 -3.48
N LEU A 777 9.37 -2.15 -2.23
CA LEU A 777 10.16 -1.91 -1.04
C LEU A 777 9.72 -2.93 0.01
N PRO A 778 10.60 -3.30 0.97
CA PRO A 778 10.19 -4.16 2.07
C PRO A 778 9.03 -3.52 2.86
N THR A 779 8.14 -4.38 3.37
CA THR A 779 7.07 -3.99 4.27
C THR A 779 7.57 -3.82 5.70
N TYR A 780 6.77 -3.21 6.56
CA TYR A 780 7.10 -2.98 7.97
C TYR A 780 7.58 -4.27 8.68
N PRO A 781 8.68 -4.21 9.47
CA PRO A 781 9.26 -5.38 10.10
C PRO A 781 8.63 -5.58 11.49
N PHE A 782 7.40 -6.08 11.50
CA PHE A 782 6.66 -6.33 12.75
C PHE A 782 7.47 -7.18 13.74
N GLN A 783 7.48 -6.74 15.00
CA GLN A 783 8.08 -7.51 16.08
C GLN A 783 7.24 -8.75 16.39
N ALA A 784 7.88 -9.92 16.47
CA ALA A 784 7.21 -11.19 16.71
C ALA A 784 7.14 -11.51 18.22
N THR A 785 6.42 -10.70 19.00
CA THR A 785 6.17 -11.03 20.41
C THR A 785 5.13 -12.13 20.50
N ARG A 786 5.42 -13.17 21.28
CA ARG A 786 4.55 -14.33 21.40
C ARG A 786 3.35 -14.04 22.32
N TYR A 787 2.14 -14.23 21.79
CA TYR A 787 0.89 -14.21 22.56
C TYR A 787 0.09 -15.50 22.33
N TRP A 788 -0.07 -16.30 23.37
CA TRP A 788 -0.85 -17.53 23.32
C TRP A 788 -1.42 -17.85 24.70
N LEU A 789 -2.66 -18.33 24.77
CA LEU A 789 -3.24 -18.78 26.03
C LEU A 789 -2.67 -20.15 26.42
N HIS A 790 -1.90 -20.17 27.50
CA HIS A 790 -1.37 -21.39 28.09
C HIS A 790 -2.37 -21.99 29.08
N ASP A 791 -2.54 -23.31 29.04
CA ASP A 791 -3.29 -24.03 30.06
C ASP A 791 -2.52 -23.98 31.38
N HIS A 792 -3.20 -23.72 32.49
CA HIS A 792 -2.58 -23.62 33.81
C HIS A 792 -1.85 -24.93 34.18
N THR A 793 -0.53 -24.99 34.03
CA THR A 793 0.30 -25.81 34.92
C THR A 793 0.25 -25.16 36.29
N THR A 794 -0.51 -25.78 37.20
CA THR A 794 -0.43 -25.72 38.66
C THR A 794 0.44 -24.61 39.24
N HIS A 795 -0.20 -23.68 39.96
CA HIS A 795 0.40 -23.07 41.14
C HIS A 795 0.94 -24.18 42.06
N THR A 796 2.22 -24.52 41.95
CA THR A 796 2.98 -24.91 43.14
C THR A 796 3.35 -23.62 43.86
N ALA A 797 2.55 -23.28 44.86
CA ALA A 797 3.04 -22.50 45.97
C ALA A 797 4.09 -23.31 46.73
N VAL A 798 5.15 -22.62 47.14
CA VAL A 798 6.37 -23.02 47.88
C VAL A 798 7.57 -23.38 46.99
#